data_AF-A0A7C3E8I5-F1
#
_entry.id   AF-A0A7C3E8I5-F1
#
_cell.length_a   1.000
_cell.length_b   1.000
_cell.length_c   1.000
_cell.angle_alpha   90.00
_cell.angle_beta   90.00
_cell.angle_gamma   90.00
#
_symmetry.space_group_name_H-M   'P 1'
#
loop_
_entity.id
_entity.type
_entity.pdbx_description
1 polymer ?
#
loop_
_entity_poly.entity_id
_entity_poly.type
_entity_poly.pdbx_seq_one_letter_code
_entity_poly.pdbx_strand_id
1 'polypeptide(L)'
;MDRARGFQASLAWLVLLGTGAAALFATGCSLSESEGVGTAQPARTTVKMDFFHKPLPEIPLPNDVATVVDFTSPTGRRINASMVAPTGFERLTREKIDELDGWGVFQPITIPFTGPLDVQSILDGHRDPFYETENDVVYLIDIDRRSPEFGKLHYLDVGNGNYPVVLERRDNYWDNDPRAGTISILFEEVDEDVNGNGQLDPGEDTDADGVLDRPNYLPGAHPPADDLKARADAFMSFYERETNTLILRPLVPLRERTTYAVVITRRLKDANGEPVGSPYPTIHHTAQTEALRPLAEVLPHGLTLRDVAFAFTFTTQSVESHWRAVREGLYGYGPQRHLAHEFPAKVEALLPLRDAARFPDSKRLYLLYGENWLQAARPLATTFLGLNPNSEEYRQLATSLEYVDYFVIGTYRSPQLFPRTDDAGNFLPLNLQAWPPDLDRIPAPARSELVYFTLAVPRKEVSARKDGRPVPVAILSHGYTGNRFPIMQFAGFFARHGLATIAIDGPSHGIGLTPEQEALAKQLLGTMGYGAAVDATLSDRAFDQNGDGIKDSGADFWSAYLFHTRDIVRQFMLDYSQLVRILRSFNGRRLWDFDLGEDGVPDIAGDFDGDGHVDVGGDAPIVMTGASLGGIMSMLMGGAEPQITAVAPIAGGGGYVDIGMRTVQGGALEAFVLRMMGPLYVGDLDPNTGLMHMRTVVVDLNDVARRPLGTVAGVCVGDTLVAENLANGARGCGLVLPPGRVRASLESDRGDPIRLVFYAGSVLIPGTKCQVPPGTPVRTMLDRFGEDFVYQAQQFRAGEPLRALEDGLGRPRNTPEVRRLGSIGQLIVDPADPVVFAPHLLLEPLEFPFTRERTGSHVLTVTSQGDMNVPASSGATFARAAGLVPFLEPDPRYGRSANQVLIDTYTLEAVDNLARFTDATGKGVHLDVENFSGGDDLWGPGYPRLDPPLRLGFDRWDRLGGRSAAIFPLARDTGEHGFSLPGAMTDDFRAKCQRECPIPGSGDPCGCRTKTTYDIGNFLLNMIGRFLVTNGMELSADLCQSRNDCPGYLPPPPRRDLASLP
;
A
#
# COMPACT_ATOMS: atom_id res chain seq x y z
N MET A 1 -84.57 -17.85 -13.14
CA MET A 1 -84.81 -18.80 -14.23
C MET A 1 -83.70 -18.67 -15.25
N ASP A 2 -82.84 -19.65 -15.48
CA ASP A 2 -82.24 -20.63 -14.59
C ASP A 2 -81.01 -21.15 -15.33
N ARG A 3 -79.92 -21.29 -14.59
CA ARG A 3 -78.80 -22.14 -14.94
C ARG A 3 -79.28 -23.59 -14.80
N ALA A 4 -79.14 -24.41 -15.83
CA ALA A 4 -78.78 -25.81 -15.68
C ALA A 4 -78.69 -26.51 -17.05
N ARG A 5 -77.55 -27.18 -17.26
CA ARG A 5 -77.37 -28.52 -17.85
C ARG A 5 -76.21 -28.56 -18.84
N GLY A 6 -75.06 -28.95 -18.31
CA GLY A 6 -73.86 -29.32 -19.05
C GLY A 6 -72.88 -30.04 -18.13
N PHE A 7 -73.37 -31.08 -17.42
CA PHE A 7 -72.56 -31.93 -16.53
C PHE A 7 -73.10 -33.34 -16.67
N GLN A 8 -72.45 -34.20 -17.48
CA GLN A 8 -72.44 -35.68 -17.34
C GLN A 8 -71.73 -36.45 -18.48
N ALA A 9 -70.61 -35.96 -19.02
CA ALA A 9 -69.79 -36.77 -19.95
C ALA A 9 -68.31 -36.94 -19.54
N SER A 10 -67.84 -36.28 -18.46
CA SER A 10 -66.38 -36.19 -18.19
C SER A 10 -65.86 -37.09 -17.06
N LEU A 11 -66.68 -37.96 -16.45
CA LEU A 11 -66.25 -38.72 -15.25
C LEU A 11 -65.76 -40.15 -15.53
N ALA A 12 -65.96 -40.70 -16.73
CA ALA A 12 -65.56 -42.07 -17.05
C ALA A 12 -64.13 -42.21 -17.60
N TRP A 13 -63.47 -41.09 -17.97
CA TRP A 13 -62.07 -41.09 -18.42
C TRP A 13 -61.04 -40.83 -17.30
N LEU A 14 -61.50 -40.50 -16.09
CA LEU A 14 -60.64 -40.07 -14.98
C LEU A 14 -60.20 -41.21 -14.03
N VAL A 15 -60.72 -42.44 -14.18
CA VAL A 15 -60.38 -43.55 -13.27
C VAL A 15 -59.41 -44.57 -13.89
N LEU A 16 -59.24 -44.60 -15.22
CA LEU A 16 -58.31 -45.53 -15.88
C LEU A 16 -56.92 -44.92 -16.19
N LEU A 17 -56.74 -43.62 -15.99
CA LEU A 17 -55.41 -42.97 -16.01
C LEU A 17 -54.77 -42.86 -14.61
N GLY A 18 -55.51 -43.21 -13.55
CA GLY A 18 -55.08 -43.08 -12.16
C GLY A 18 -54.16 -44.20 -11.64
N THR A 19 -54.03 -45.32 -12.36
CA THR A 19 -53.20 -46.46 -11.91
C THR A 19 -51.99 -46.74 -12.80
N GLY A 20 -51.85 -46.06 -13.94
CA GLY A 20 -50.64 -46.11 -14.78
C GLY A 20 -49.60 -45.04 -14.47
N ALA A 21 -50.00 -43.93 -13.82
CA ALA A 21 -49.07 -42.85 -13.46
C ALA A 21 -48.28 -43.13 -12.17
N ALA A 22 -48.83 -43.91 -11.23
CA ALA A 22 -48.15 -44.20 -9.95
C ALA A 22 -46.92 -45.12 -10.09
N ALA A 23 -46.77 -45.84 -11.21
CA ALA A 23 -45.61 -46.71 -11.47
C ALA A 23 -44.49 -46.02 -12.28
N LEU A 24 -44.74 -44.83 -12.85
CA LEU A 24 -43.73 -44.03 -13.56
C LEU A 24 -43.19 -42.85 -12.73
N PHE A 25 -43.83 -42.54 -11.58
CA PHE A 25 -43.30 -41.59 -10.59
C PHE A 25 -42.48 -42.25 -9.47
N ALA A 26 -42.34 -43.58 -9.46
CA ALA A 26 -41.49 -44.32 -8.51
C ALA A 26 -40.04 -44.53 -9.01
N THR A 27 -39.67 -43.99 -10.17
CA THR A 27 -38.27 -43.87 -10.61
C THR A 27 -37.78 -42.41 -10.58
N GLY A 28 -38.48 -41.55 -9.85
CA GLY A 28 -38.00 -40.22 -9.48
C GLY A 28 -36.86 -40.33 -8.47
N CYS A 29 -35.70 -39.84 -8.87
CA CYS A 29 -34.58 -39.48 -8.01
C CYS A 29 -33.93 -40.62 -7.20
N SER A 30 -33.30 -41.57 -7.88
CA SER A 30 -31.89 -41.77 -7.53
C SER A 30 -31.16 -40.54 -8.07
N LEU A 31 -30.98 -39.51 -7.25
CA LEU A 31 -29.84 -38.63 -7.43
C LEU A 31 -28.65 -39.59 -7.46
N SER A 32 -28.10 -39.87 -8.65
CA SER A 32 -26.73 -40.34 -8.69
C SER A 32 -25.97 -39.27 -7.93
N GLU A 33 -25.44 -39.60 -6.75
CA GLU A 33 -24.43 -38.77 -6.11
C GLU A 33 -23.46 -38.40 -7.22
N SER A 34 -23.38 -37.11 -7.55
CA SER A 34 -22.53 -36.66 -8.66
C SER A 34 -21.12 -37.20 -8.39
N GLU A 35 -20.61 -38.04 -9.29
CA GLU A 35 -19.26 -38.61 -9.15
C GLU A 35 -18.27 -37.44 -9.07
N GLY A 36 -17.77 -37.14 -7.87
CA GLY A 36 -16.67 -36.20 -7.69
C GLY A 36 -15.41 -36.73 -8.38
N VAL A 37 -14.40 -35.88 -8.56
CA VAL A 37 -13.16 -36.23 -9.27
C VAL A 37 -12.38 -37.32 -8.52
N GLY A 38 -12.53 -37.42 -7.19
CA GLY A 38 -11.98 -38.49 -6.37
C GLY A 38 -12.76 -38.70 -5.06
N THR A 39 -12.66 -39.90 -4.49
CA THR A 39 -13.26 -40.27 -3.20
C THR A 39 -12.39 -39.82 -2.03
N ALA A 40 -13.00 -39.19 -1.02
CA ALA A 40 -12.30 -38.84 0.21
C ALA A 40 -12.14 -40.06 1.13
N GLN A 41 -11.08 -40.05 1.93
CA GLN A 41 -10.91 -40.97 3.06
C GLN A 41 -11.47 -40.33 4.33
N PRO A 42 -12.07 -41.11 5.26
CA PRO A 42 -12.47 -40.60 6.55
C PRO A 42 -11.29 -39.96 7.30
N ALA A 43 -11.54 -38.81 7.93
CA ALA A 43 -10.59 -38.10 8.77
C ALA A 43 -11.30 -37.47 9.97
N ARG A 44 -10.59 -37.32 11.09
CA ARG A 44 -11.13 -36.67 12.29
C ARG A 44 -11.17 -35.15 12.12
N THR A 45 -10.05 -34.59 11.69
CA THR A 45 -9.93 -33.16 11.35
C THR A 45 -10.14 -33.02 9.85
N THR A 46 -11.09 -32.17 9.46
CA THR A 46 -11.39 -31.88 8.06
C THR A 46 -11.21 -30.40 7.80
N VAL A 47 -11.10 -30.05 6.52
CA VAL A 47 -11.31 -28.66 6.11
C VAL A 47 -12.70 -28.22 6.58
N LYS A 48 -12.79 -27.04 7.17
CA LYS A 48 -14.05 -26.47 7.66
C LYS A 48 -14.83 -25.88 6.49
N MET A 49 -16.10 -26.25 6.38
CA MET A 49 -17.00 -25.81 5.31
C MET A 49 -18.35 -25.37 5.89
N ASP A 50 -18.35 -24.34 6.76
CA ASP A 50 -19.57 -23.80 7.37
C ASP A 50 -20.06 -22.55 6.61
N PHE A 51 -20.99 -22.77 5.69
CA PHE A 51 -21.63 -21.72 4.91
C PHE A 51 -22.60 -20.84 5.71
N PHE A 52 -23.06 -21.31 6.87
CA PHE A 52 -24.11 -20.66 7.64
C PHE A 52 -23.59 -19.83 8.81
N HIS A 53 -22.29 -19.95 9.13
CA HIS A 53 -21.62 -19.07 10.08
C HIS A 53 -21.89 -17.58 9.76
N LYS A 54 -22.13 -16.79 10.80
CA LYS A 54 -22.43 -15.36 10.70
C LYS A 54 -21.39 -14.53 11.46
N PRO A 55 -21.01 -13.35 10.95
CA PRO A 55 -21.59 -12.66 9.79
C PRO A 55 -21.11 -13.18 8.42
N LEU A 56 -20.01 -13.94 8.40
CA LEU A 56 -19.35 -14.45 7.20
C LEU A 56 -19.06 -15.96 7.33
N PRO A 57 -19.12 -16.74 6.24
CA PRO A 57 -18.92 -18.19 6.30
C PRO A 57 -17.50 -18.57 6.77
N GLU A 58 -17.35 -19.75 7.36
CA GLU A 58 -16.05 -20.34 7.71
C GLU A 58 -15.72 -21.45 6.72
N ILE A 59 -15.14 -21.03 5.59
CA ILE A 59 -14.72 -21.86 4.46
C ILE A 59 -13.30 -21.41 4.04
N PRO A 60 -12.57 -22.20 3.24
CA PRO A 60 -11.37 -21.69 2.59
C PRO A 60 -11.68 -20.46 1.75
N LEU A 61 -10.81 -19.45 1.77
CA LEU A 61 -10.89 -18.27 0.92
C LEU A 61 -9.50 -17.97 0.33
N PRO A 62 -9.41 -17.56 -0.95
CA PRO A 62 -10.48 -17.45 -1.95
C PRO A 62 -11.08 -18.81 -2.33
N ASN A 63 -12.37 -18.85 -2.68
CA ASN A 63 -13.03 -20.10 -3.12
C ASN A 63 -14.25 -19.85 -3.99
N ASP A 64 -14.29 -20.51 -5.13
CA ASP A 64 -15.34 -20.42 -6.13
C ASP A 64 -16.74 -20.86 -5.64
N VAL A 65 -16.85 -21.66 -4.58
CA VAL A 65 -18.16 -21.96 -3.98
C VAL A 65 -18.82 -20.73 -3.35
N ALA A 66 -18.04 -19.69 -3.04
CA ALA A 66 -18.52 -18.39 -2.57
C ALA A 66 -18.66 -17.38 -3.73
N THR A 67 -18.96 -17.87 -4.92
CA THR A 67 -19.28 -17.06 -6.11
C THR A 67 -20.66 -17.45 -6.66
N VAL A 68 -21.24 -16.56 -7.46
CA VAL A 68 -22.42 -16.85 -8.28
C VAL A 68 -22.02 -16.90 -9.75
N VAL A 69 -22.71 -17.74 -10.52
CA VAL A 69 -22.53 -17.80 -11.98
C VAL A 69 -23.14 -16.53 -12.60
N ASP A 70 -22.35 -15.83 -13.40
CA ASP A 70 -22.75 -14.64 -14.13
C ASP A 70 -22.09 -14.63 -15.52
N PHE A 71 -22.83 -15.05 -16.54
CA PHE A 71 -22.32 -15.10 -17.92
C PHE A 71 -22.06 -13.73 -18.54
N THR A 72 -22.51 -12.65 -17.89
CA THR A 72 -22.20 -11.28 -18.33
C THR A 72 -20.88 -10.79 -17.76
N SER A 73 -20.30 -11.46 -16.76
CA SER A 73 -18.98 -11.19 -16.20
C SER A 73 -17.85 -11.77 -17.08
N PRO A 74 -16.64 -11.16 -17.14
CA PRO A 74 -15.53 -11.66 -17.96
C PRO A 74 -15.04 -13.06 -17.57
N THR A 75 -15.14 -13.41 -16.29
CA THR A 75 -14.75 -14.74 -15.77
C THR A 75 -15.93 -15.73 -15.79
N GLY A 76 -17.14 -15.26 -16.13
CA GLY A 76 -18.39 -16.01 -16.00
C GLY A 76 -18.93 -16.09 -14.57
N ARG A 77 -18.38 -15.31 -13.62
CA ARG A 77 -18.72 -15.35 -12.20
C ARG A 77 -18.67 -13.98 -11.53
N ARG A 78 -19.31 -13.86 -10.37
CA ARG A 78 -19.14 -12.74 -9.44
C ARG A 78 -19.00 -13.24 -8.01
N ILE A 79 -18.26 -12.51 -7.17
CA ILE A 79 -18.17 -12.81 -5.75
C ILE A 79 -19.57 -12.74 -5.12
N ASN A 80 -19.86 -13.65 -4.19
CA ASN A 80 -21.12 -13.67 -3.44
C ASN A 80 -20.87 -13.18 -2.01
N ALA A 81 -20.94 -11.86 -1.80
CA ALA A 81 -20.63 -11.28 -0.50
C ALA A 81 -21.85 -11.30 0.44
N SER A 82 -21.63 -11.59 1.73
CA SER A 82 -22.71 -11.50 2.74
C SER A 82 -23.09 -10.05 2.98
N MET A 83 -24.36 -9.69 2.77
CA MET A 83 -24.86 -8.32 3.05
C MET A 83 -25.13 -8.06 4.54
N VAL A 84 -24.89 -9.04 5.42
CA VAL A 84 -25.06 -8.88 6.88
C VAL A 84 -23.84 -8.18 7.46
N ALA A 85 -23.91 -6.86 7.61
CA ALA A 85 -22.83 -6.03 8.15
C ALA A 85 -23.34 -5.08 9.26
N PRO A 86 -22.55 -4.85 10.32
CA PRO A 86 -22.93 -4.00 11.46
C PRO A 86 -22.97 -2.51 11.11
N THR A 87 -22.13 -2.04 10.17
CA THR A 87 -22.05 -0.64 9.75
C THR A 87 -22.42 -0.46 8.27
N GLY A 88 -22.86 0.73 7.91
CA GLY A 88 -23.01 1.18 6.54
C GLY A 88 -21.67 1.20 5.80
N PHE A 89 -20.59 1.60 6.48
CA PHE A 89 -19.23 1.50 5.94
C PHE A 89 -18.88 0.08 5.45
N GLU A 90 -19.11 -0.94 6.30
CA GLU A 90 -18.83 -2.33 5.95
C GLU A 90 -19.82 -2.87 4.91
N ARG A 91 -21.11 -2.52 5.02
CA ARG A 91 -22.14 -2.93 4.05
C ARG A 91 -21.82 -2.45 2.63
N LEU A 92 -21.51 -1.17 2.46
CA LEU A 92 -21.15 -0.58 1.16
C LEU A 92 -19.89 -1.22 0.56
N THR A 93 -18.91 -1.54 1.41
CA THR A 93 -17.70 -2.25 0.97
C THR A 93 -18.06 -3.64 0.43
N ARG A 94 -18.94 -4.37 1.12
CA ARG A 94 -19.38 -5.71 0.69
C ARG A 94 -20.26 -5.68 -0.56
N GLU A 95 -21.11 -4.68 -0.71
CA GLU A 95 -21.88 -4.44 -1.95
C GLU A 95 -20.94 -4.31 -3.17
N LYS A 96 -19.83 -3.57 -3.01
CA LYS A 96 -18.83 -3.43 -4.09
C LYS A 96 -17.98 -4.68 -4.31
N ILE A 97 -17.71 -5.47 -3.26
CA ILE A 97 -17.08 -6.78 -3.44
C ILE A 97 -17.98 -7.69 -4.28
N ASP A 98 -19.30 -7.64 -4.12
CA ASP A 98 -20.26 -8.44 -4.91
C ASP A 98 -20.24 -8.10 -6.43
N GLU A 99 -19.71 -6.93 -6.79
CA GLU A 99 -19.52 -6.52 -8.19
C GLU A 99 -18.24 -7.11 -8.83
N LEU A 100 -17.30 -7.60 -8.03
CA LEU A 100 -16.03 -8.15 -8.52
C LEU A 100 -16.26 -9.46 -9.27
N ASP A 101 -15.58 -9.61 -10.40
CA ASP A 101 -15.68 -10.78 -11.27
C ASP A 101 -14.79 -11.95 -10.85
N GLY A 102 -14.05 -11.86 -9.75
CA GLY A 102 -13.21 -12.95 -9.28
C GLY A 102 -12.46 -12.60 -8.00
N TRP A 103 -11.52 -13.48 -7.65
CA TRP A 103 -10.69 -13.37 -6.46
C TRP A 103 -9.36 -12.64 -6.73
N GLY A 104 -8.61 -12.33 -5.67
CA GLY A 104 -7.33 -11.63 -5.80
C GLY A 104 -6.27 -12.46 -6.53
N VAL A 105 -5.38 -11.78 -7.24
CA VAL A 105 -4.18 -12.35 -7.86
C VAL A 105 -3.00 -12.43 -6.89
N PHE A 106 -3.01 -11.65 -5.80
CA PHE A 106 -1.97 -11.68 -4.76
C PHE A 106 -2.54 -11.81 -3.33
N GLN A 107 -3.85 -12.01 -3.22
CA GLN A 107 -4.55 -12.28 -1.97
C GLN A 107 -4.01 -13.54 -1.25
N PRO A 108 -3.83 -13.51 0.09
CA PRO A 108 -3.53 -14.71 0.88
C PRO A 108 -4.64 -15.78 0.79
N ILE A 109 -4.25 -17.05 0.84
CA ILE A 109 -5.16 -18.19 0.89
C ILE A 109 -5.28 -18.64 2.35
N THR A 110 -6.49 -18.60 2.89
CA THR A 110 -6.80 -19.06 4.25
C THR A 110 -7.62 -20.34 4.21
N ILE A 111 -7.25 -21.32 5.04
CA ILE A 111 -7.87 -22.65 5.06
C ILE A 111 -8.18 -23.00 6.52
N PRO A 112 -9.43 -22.80 6.98
CA PRO A 112 -9.84 -23.19 8.31
C PRO A 112 -10.04 -24.71 8.42
N PHE A 113 -9.71 -25.28 9.58
CA PHE A 113 -9.91 -26.70 9.90
C PHE A 113 -10.84 -26.89 11.09
N THR A 114 -11.50 -28.05 11.17
CA THR A 114 -12.42 -28.38 12.28
C THR A 114 -11.71 -28.69 13.60
N GLY A 115 -10.38 -28.76 13.59
CA GLY A 115 -9.54 -29.03 14.75
C GLY A 115 -8.07 -28.68 14.47
N PRO A 116 -7.20 -28.77 15.50
CA PRO A 116 -5.83 -28.32 15.40
C PRO A 116 -4.97 -29.19 14.48
N LEU A 117 -4.03 -28.55 13.80
CA LEU A 117 -3.04 -29.18 12.92
C LEU A 117 -1.75 -29.52 13.68
N ASP A 118 -1.04 -30.54 13.20
CA ASP A 118 0.35 -30.74 13.57
C ASP A 118 1.23 -29.76 12.78
N VAL A 119 1.71 -28.74 13.48
CA VAL A 119 2.58 -27.70 12.92
C VAL A 119 3.87 -28.31 12.35
N GLN A 120 4.39 -29.41 12.92
CA GLN A 120 5.61 -30.02 12.41
C GLN A 120 5.41 -30.56 10.98
N SER A 121 4.26 -31.18 10.70
CA SER A 121 3.93 -31.63 9.34
C SER A 121 3.90 -30.50 8.31
N ILE A 122 3.55 -29.27 8.72
CA ILE A 122 3.57 -28.08 7.85
C ILE A 122 5.03 -27.65 7.61
N LEU A 123 5.82 -27.57 8.69
CA LEU A 123 7.23 -27.16 8.62
C LEU A 123 8.05 -28.15 7.80
N ASP A 124 7.88 -29.46 8.00
CA ASP A 124 8.58 -30.50 7.24
C ASP A 124 8.24 -30.46 5.74
N GLY A 125 7.04 -29.97 5.40
CA GLY A 125 6.57 -29.85 4.03
C GLY A 125 7.00 -28.57 3.31
N HIS A 126 7.26 -27.46 4.02
CA HIS A 126 7.45 -26.14 3.39
C HIS A 126 8.66 -25.35 3.88
N ARG A 127 9.31 -25.76 4.98
CA ARG A 127 10.44 -25.00 5.57
C ARG A 127 11.76 -25.38 4.91
N ASP A 128 11.84 -25.15 3.61
CA ASP A 128 13.03 -25.34 2.82
C ASP A 128 13.46 -24.00 2.16
N PRO A 129 14.76 -23.78 1.93
CA PRO A 129 15.27 -22.51 1.41
C PRO A 129 15.12 -22.33 -0.11
N PHE A 130 14.65 -23.36 -0.83
CA PHE A 130 14.56 -23.38 -2.30
C PHE A 130 13.14 -23.65 -2.84
N TYR A 131 12.15 -23.77 -1.96
CA TYR A 131 10.76 -24.10 -2.24
C TYR A 131 10.61 -25.41 -3.05
N GLU A 132 11.32 -26.45 -2.62
CA GLU A 132 11.25 -27.81 -3.18
C GLU A 132 9.87 -28.44 -2.98
N THR A 133 9.16 -28.66 -4.08
CA THR A 133 7.73 -29.04 -4.04
C THR A 133 7.46 -30.52 -3.77
N GLU A 134 8.48 -31.38 -3.67
CA GLU A 134 8.33 -32.84 -3.62
C GLU A 134 7.51 -33.31 -2.40
N ASN A 135 7.66 -32.60 -1.28
CA ASN A 135 7.08 -32.95 0.01
C ASN A 135 5.95 -32.03 0.48
N ASP A 136 5.60 -31.00 -0.30
CA ASP A 136 4.59 -30.01 0.10
C ASP A 136 3.30 -30.67 0.59
N VAL A 137 2.75 -30.07 1.64
CA VAL A 137 1.44 -30.46 2.17
C VAL A 137 0.28 -29.75 1.47
N VAL A 138 0.55 -28.63 0.79
CA VAL A 138 -0.43 -27.87 -0.01
C VAL A 138 0.22 -27.39 -1.30
N TYR A 139 -0.47 -27.55 -2.43
CA TYR A 139 -0.06 -27.07 -3.75
C TYR A 139 -1.05 -26.05 -4.30
N LEU A 140 -0.54 -25.08 -5.08
CA LEU A 140 -1.33 -24.19 -5.91
C LEU A 140 -1.00 -24.45 -7.38
N ILE A 141 -2.01 -24.83 -8.16
CA ILE A 141 -1.83 -25.30 -9.55
C ILE A 141 -2.75 -24.51 -10.48
N ASP A 142 -2.21 -24.00 -11.60
CA ASP A 142 -3.04 -23.49 -12.69
C ASP A 142 -3.76 -24.66 -13.38
N ILE A 143 -5.09 -24.66 -13.34
CA ILE A 143 -5.94 -25.70 -13.94
C ILE A 143 -6.81 -25.18 -15.09
N ASP A 144 -6.64 -23.91 -15.50
CA ASP A 144 -7.37 -23.37 -16.65
C ASP A 144 -6.68 -23.81 -17.95
N ARG A 145 -7.33 -24.68 -18.72
CA ARG A 145 -6.81 -25.16 -20.01
C ARG A 145 -6.57 -24.05 -21.03
N ARG A 146 -7.16 -22.88 -20.84
CA ARG A 146 -6.97 -21.71 -21.71
C ARG A 146 -5.75 -20.89 -21.29
N SER A 147 -5.24 -21.09 -20.08
CA SER A 147 -4.03 -20.43 -19.61
C SER A 147 -2.81 -20.96 -20.38
N PRO A 148 -1.86 -20.09 -20.76
CA PRO A 148 -0.57 -20.52 -21.28
C PRO A 148 0.26 -21.28 -20.23
N GLU A 149 -0.13 -21.21 -18.95
CA GLU A 149 0.55 -21.84 -17.82
C GLU A 149 -0.19 -23.06 -17.27
N PHE A 150 -1.13 -23.65 -18.02
CA PHE A 150 -1.87 -24.83 -17.60
C PHE A 150 -0.95 -25.94 -17.04
N GLY A 151 -1.18 -26.32 -15.78
CA GLY A 151 -0.41 -27.30 -15.02
C GLY A 151 0.83 -26.77 -14.31
N LYS A 152 1.12 -25.47 -14.39
CA LYS A 152 2.22 -24.83 -13.67
C LYS A 152 1.91 -24.78 -12.17
N LEU A 153 2.93 -25.10 -11.37
CA LEU A 153 2.91 -24.94 -9.91
C LEU A 153 3.29 -23.50 -9.54
N HIS A 154 2.57 -22.93 -8.58
CA HIS A 154 2.87 -21.63 -8.01
C HIS A 154 3.36 -21.79 -6.57
N TYR A 155 4.51 -21.18 -6.28
CA TYR A 155 5.18 -21.27 -4.99
C TYR A 155 4.48 -20.42 -3.92
N LEU A 156 4.44 -20.96 -2.70
CA LEU A 156 3.78 -20.36 -1.55
C LEU A 156 4.80 -20.11 -0.44
N ASP A 157 4.68 -18.97 0.24
CA ASP A 157 5.28 -18.80 1.57
C ASP A 157 4.32 -19.39 2.60
N VAL A 158 4.87 -20.28 3.44
CA VAL A 158 4.18 -20.91 4.57
C VAL A 158 5.02 -20.66 5.83
N GLY A 159 5.41 -19.40 6.04
CA GLY A 159 6.21 -18.99 7.19
C GLY A 159 7.73 -19.05 6.97
N ASN A 160 8.18 -18.99 5.72
CA ASN A 160 9.62 -18.99 5.37
C ASN A 160 10.29 -17.67 5.73
N GLY A 161 9.52 -16.59 5.88
CA GLY A 161 9.99 -15.27 6.33
C GLY A 161 9.88 -14.16 5.28
N ASN A 162 9.22 -14.42 4.14
CA ASN A 162 9.04 -13.40 3.10
C ASN A 162 8.07 -12.29 3.51
N TYR A 163 7.12 -12.62 4.39
CA TYR A 163 6.07 -11.73 4.87
C TYR A 163 6.12 -11.62 6.41
N PRO A 164 7.17 -11.00 6.97
CA PRO A 164 7.27 -10.83 8.41
C PRO A 164 6.14 -9.95 8.91
N VAL A 165 5.64 -10.23 10.12
CA VAL A 165 4.48 -9.58 10.75
C VAL A 165 4.84 -8.87 12.06
N VAL A 166 6.15 -8.76 12.33
CA VAL A 166 6.73 -8.17 13.53
C VAL A 166 6.80 -6.64 13.39
N LEU A 167 6.41 -5.94 14.44
CA LEU A 167 6.33 -4.48 14.51
C LEU A 167 7.61 -3.87 15.08
N GLU A 168 8.03 -2.75 14.50
CA GLU A 168 9.06 -1.89 15.10
C GLU A 168 8.49 -1.13 16.32
N ARG A 169 7.30 -0.54 16.17
CA ARG A 169 6.62 0.25 17.20
C ARG A 169 5.35 -0.45 17.67
N ARG A 170 5.37 -0.95 18.90
CA ARG A 170 4.32 -1.83 19.46
C ARG A 170 3.18 -1.06 20.15
N ASP A 171 3.44 0.16 20.58
CA ASP A 171 2.55 1.03 21.35
C ASP A 171 1.90 2.15 20.51
N ASN A 172 1.98 2.04 19.17
CA ASN A 172 1.42 3.01 18.22
C ASN A 172 -0.13 2.99 18.13
N TYR A 173 -0.82 2.04 18.76
CA TYR A 173 -2.26 1.77 18.55
C TYR A 173 -3.17 2.48 19.55
N TRP A 174 -2.78 3.71 19.90
CA TRP A 174 -3.51 4.70 20.71
C TRP A 174 -3.82 4.29 22.15
N ASP A 175 -4.53 5.21 22.81
CA ASP A 175 -4.71 5.27 24.25
C ASP A 175 -5.34 4.00 24.84
N ASN A 176 -4.76 3.52 25.94
CA ASN A 176 -5.26 2.40 26.75
C ASN A 176 -5.44 1.08 25.99
N ASP A 177 -4.59 0.81 24.99
CA ASP A 177 -4.52 -0.48 24.31
C ASP A 177 -4.10 -1.62 25.28
N PRO A 178 -4.95 -2.64 25.51
CA PRO A 178 -4.64 -3.76 26.40
C PRO A 178 -3.50 -4.65 25.88
N ARG A 179 -3.21 -4.59 24.57
CA ARG A 179 -2.18 -5.41 23.93
C ARG A 179 -0.90 -4.63 23.61
N ALA A 180 -0.68 -3.43 24.16
CA ALA A 180 0.45 -2.53 23.87
C ALA A 180 1.86 -3.20 23.85
N GLY A 181 2.04 -4.32 24.55
CA GLY A 181 3.29 -5.09 24.60
C GLY A 181 3.49 -6.13 23.49
N THR A 182 2.49 -6.39 22.64
CA THR A 182 2.56 -7.42 21.59
C THR A 182 3.37 -6.95 20.38
N ILE A 183 4.10 -7.85 19.74
CA ILE A 183 5.00 -7.59 18.62
C ILE A 183 4.28 -7.63 17.27
N SER A 184 2.99 -7.91 17.23
CA SER A 184 2.18 -7.95 16.02
C SER A 184 0.81 -7.33 16.28
N ILE A 185 0.19 -6.75 15.26
CA ILE A 185 -1.25 -6.44 15.29
C ILE A 185 -2.11 -7.62 14.85
N LEU A 186 -1.49 -8.65 14.26
CA LEU A 186 -2.22 -9.70 13.59
C LEU A 186 -2.52 -10.87 14.49
N PHE A 187 -1.64 -11.33 15.38
CA PHE A 187 -1.88 -12.55 16.18
C PHE A 187 -1.57 -12.35 17.65
N GLU A 188 -2.26 -13.08 18.51
CA GLU A 188 -2.14 -12.99 19.96
C GLU A 188 -0.83 -13.58 20.51
N GLU A 189 -0.35 -13.03 21.62
CA GLU A 189 0.88 -13.44 22.33
C GLU A 189 0.70 -13.59 23.85
N VAL A 190 -0.42 -13.14 24.39
CA VAL A 190 -0.79 -13.27 25.81
C VAL A 190 -1.40 -14.64 26.03
N ASP A 191 -0.98 -15.27 27.13
CA ASP A 191 -1.58 -16.50 27.64
C ASP A 191 -2.49 -16.12 28.79
N GLU A 192 -3.80 -16.23 28.57
CA GLU A 192 -4.82 -15.86 29.56
C GLU A 192 -5.20 -17.04 30.45
N ASP A 193 -4.85 -18.27 30.08
CA ASP A 193 -5.08 -19.50 30.85
C ASP A 193 -4.09 -19.63 32.01
N VAL A 194 -4.06 -18.60 32.89
CA VAL A 194 -3.05 -18.46 33.94
C VAL A 194 -3.05 -19.60 34.94
N ASN A 195 -4.17 -20.33 35.04
CA ASN A 195 -4.33 -21.48 35.92
C ASN A 195 -4.23 -22.84 35.20
N GLY A 196 -4.18 -22.84 33.86
CA GLY A 196 -3.96 -24.02 33.02
C GLY A 196 -5.13 -25.00 32.95
N ASN A 197 -6.35 -24.57 33.24
CA ASN A 197 -7.53 -25.42 33.21
C ASN A 197 -8.25 -25.42 31.84
N GLY A 198 -7.83 -24.56 30.91
CA GLY A 198 -8.41 -24.45 29.57
C GLY A 198 -9.81 -23.86 29.51
N GLN A 199 -10.23 -23.12 30.53
CA GLN A 199 -11.50 -22.41 30.62
C GLN A 199 -11.24 -20.93 30.88
N LEU A 200 -12.05 -20.06 30.27
CA LEU A 200 -11.97 -18.61 30.52
C LEU A 200 -12.60 -18.28 31.88
N ASP A 201 -11.77 -18.17 32.91
CA ASP A 201 -12.21 -17.82 34.26
C ASP A 201 -12.39 -16.30 34.44
N PRO A 202 -13.23 -15.85 35.40
CA PRO A 202 -13.42 -14.44 35.65
C PRO A 202 -12.11 -13.69 35.95
N GLY A 203 -11.77 -12.73 35.10
CA GLY A 203 -10.55 -11.92 35.21
C GLY A 203 -9.37 -12.39 34.36
N GLU A 204 -9.51 -13.51 33.63
CA GLU A 204 -8.50 -13.98 32.67
C GLU A 204 -8.61 -13.27 31.31
N ASP A 205 -9.82 -12.89 30.89
CA ASP A 205 -10.12 -12.10 29.68
C ASP A 205 -9.60 -10.65 29.83
N THR A 206 -8.32 -10.42 29.56
CA THR A 206 -7.62 -9.17 29.86
C THR A 206 -7.84 -8.07 28.82
N ASP A 207 -8.27 -8.42 27.61
CA ASP A 207 -8.65 -7.46 26.57
C ASP A 207 -10.17 -7.41 26.29
N ALA A 208 -10.95 -8.22 27.01
CA ALA A 208 -12.41 -8.21 27.05
C ALA A 208 -13.06 -8.68 25.74
N ASP A 209 -12.42 -9.54 24.96
CA ASP A 209 -12.95 -10.04 23.69
C ASP A 209 -13.82 -11.31 23.84
N GLY A 210 -13.78 -11.93 25.01
CA GLY A 210 -14.55 -13.13 25.37
C GLY A 210 -13.93 -14.45 24.91
N VAL A 211 -12.68 -14.43 24.44
CA VAL A 211 -11.85 -15.58 24.03
C VAL A 211 -10.88 -15.93 25.16
N LEU A 212 -10.51 -17.21 25.28
CA LEU A 212 -9.38 -17.61 26.13
C LEU A 212 -8.12 -17.59 25.29
N ASP A 213 -7.41 -16.47 25.37
CA ASP A 213 -6.27 -16.24 24.50
C ASP A 213 -5.08 -17.14 24.81
N ARG A 214 -4.43 -17.55 23.72
CA ARG A 214 -3.19 -18.33 23.76
C ARG A 214 -2.18 -17.77 22.78
N PRO A 215 -0.89 -17.73 23.14
CA PRO A 215 0.14 -17.19 22.27
C PRO A 215 0.25 -17.97 20.95
N ASN A 216 0.33 -17.27 19.83
CA ASN A 216 0.48 -17.85 18.50
C ASN A 216 1.95 -18.21 18.17
N TYR A 217 2.60 -18.91 19.10
CA TYR A 217 3.98 -19.38 18.97
C TYR A 217 4.06 -20.83 18.47
N LEU A 218 5.22 -21.20 17.94
CA LEU A 218 5.61 -22.56 17.58
C LEU A 218 5.39 -23.51 18.78
N PRO A 219 4.95 -24.76 18.56
CA PRO A 219 4.73 -25.72 19.64
C PRO A 219 5.95 -25.86 20.57
N GLY A 220 5.73 -25.73 21.87
CA GLY A 220 6.77 -25.84 22.90
C GLY A 220 7.62 -24.58 23.11
N ALA A 221 7.41 -23.52 22.33
CA ALA A 221 8.08 -22.24 22.55
C ALA A 221 7.32 -21.39 23.59
N HIS A 222 8.02 -20.98 24.64
CA HIS A 222 7.52 -20.11 25.71
C HIS A 222 8.55 -19.01 26.01
N PRO A 223 8.79 -18.11 25.04
CA PRO A 223 9.78 -17.05 25.20
C PRO A 223 9.38 -16.07 26.32
N PRO A 224 10.33 -15.55 27.11
CA PRO A 224 10.07 -14.49 28.08
C PRO A 224 9.46 -13.25 27.42
N ALA A 225 8.57 -12.55 28.13
CA ALA A 225 7.89 -11.36 27.61
C ALA A 225 8.86 -10.22 27.22
N ASP A 226 9.99 -10.11 27.91
CA ASP A 226 11.05 -9.12 27.68
C ASP A 226 12.07 -9.53 26.61
N ASP A 227 12.10 -10.80 26.20
CA ASP A 227 12.96 -11.30 25.12
C ASP A 227 12.24 -11.19 23.77
N LEU A 228 12.23 -9.98 23.20
CA LEU A 228 11.56 -9.70 21.93
C LEU A 228 12.09 -10.54 20.77
N LYS A 229 13.39 -10.84 20.78
CA LYS A 229 14.04 -11.64 19.75
C LYS A 229 13.53 -13.08 19.79
N ALA A 230 13.51 -13.71 20.97
CA ALA A 230 12.97 -15.06 21.11
C ALA A 230 11.47 -15.13 20.81
N ARG A 231 10.71 -14.09 21.14
CA ARG A 231 9.29 -13.98 20.74
C ARG A 231 9.11 -13.95 19.23
N ALA A 232 9.87 -13.11 18.53
CA ALA A 232 9.85 -13.04 17.07
C ALA A 232 10.24 -14.37 16.41
N ASP A 233 11.27 -15.06 16.92
CA ASP A 233 11.73 -16.35 16.38
C ASP A 233 10.72 -17.50 16.62
N ALA A 234 9.91 -17.38 17.68
CA ALA A 234 8.87 -18.34 18.01
C ALA A 234 7.55 -18.08 17.27
N PHE A 235 7.35 -16.91 16.67
CA PHE A 235 6.06 -16.46 16.16
C PHE A 235 5.63 -17.20 14.87
N MET A 236 4.38 -17.65 14.82
CA MET A 236 3.82 -18.27 13.62
C MET A 236 3.00 -17.25 12.83
N SER A 237 3.38 -17.01 11.57
CA SER A 237 2.59 -16.20 10.63
C SER A 237 1.73 -17.03 9.66
N PHE A 238 1.97 -18.34 9.60
CA PHE A 238 1.39 -19.27 8.63
C PHE A 238 0.28 -20.15 9.21
N TYR A 239 0.13 -20.20 10.52
CA TYR A 239 -0.93 -20.96 11.19
C TYR A 239 -1.44 -20.18 12.39
N GLU A 240 -2.75 -20.03 12.46
CA GLU A 240 -3.45 -19.32 13.53
C GLU A 240 -4.17 -20.33 14.43
N ARG A 241 -3.75 -20.38 15.71
CA ARG A 241 -4.23 -21.36 16.68
C ARG A 241 -5.69 -21.14 17.09
N GLU A 242 -6.11 -19.88 17.16
CA GLU A 242 -7.42 -19.48 17.68
C GLU A 242 -8.58 -20.11 16.88
N THR A 243 -8.51 -20.05 15.54
CA THR A 243 -9.53 -20.61 14.63
C THR A 243 -9.06 -21.85 13.88
N ASN A 244 -7.84 -22.35 14.15
CA ASN A 244 -7.20 -23.46 13.44
C ASN A 244 -7.10 -23.22 11.92
N THR A 245 -6.60 -22.04 11.55
CA THR A 245 -6.54 -21.59 10.15
C THR A 245 -5.11 -21.60 9.63
N LEU A 246 -4.88 -22.34 8.55
CA LEU A 246 -3.65 -22.29 7.76
C LEU A 246 -3.69 -21.08 6.82
N ILE A 247 -2.61 -20.32 6.74
CA ILE A 247 -2.46 -19.10 5.94
C ILE A 247 -1.29 -19.32 4.98
N LEU A 248 -1.56 -19.21 3.68
CA LEU A 248 -0.60 -19.43 2.59
C LEU A 248 -0.51 -18.17 1.74
N ARG A 249 0.68 -17.83 1.24
CA ARG A 249 0.87 -16.59 0.47
C ARG A 249 1.58 -16.84 -0.85
N PRO A 250 1.01 -16.47 -2.01
CA PRO A 250 1.72 -16.55 -3.28
C PRO A 250 3.02 -15.74 -3.24
N LEU A 251 4.15 -16.33 -3.65
CA LEU A 251 5.44 -15.60 -3.69
C LEU A 251 5.51 -14.55 -4.80
N VAL A 252 4.71 -14.73 -5.85
CA VAL A 252 4.58 -13.88 -7.03
C VAL A 252 3.09 -13.81 -7.42
N PRO A 253 2.62 -12.74 -8.08
CA PRO A 253 1.21 -12.61 -8.46
C PRO A 253 0.78 -13.70 -9.44
N LEU A 254 -0.48 -14.10 -9.33
CA LEU A 254 -1.17 -15.00 -10.25
C LEU A 254 -1.67 -14.26 -11.49
N ARG A 255 -1.99 -14.97 -12.57
CA ARG A 255 -2.56 -14.37 -13.79
C ARG A 255 -4.00 -13.94 -13.54
N GLU A 256 -4.44 -12.83 -14.15
CA GLU A 256 -5.87 -12.45 -14.15
C GLU A 256 -6.74 -13.50 -14.87
N ARG A 257 -8.03 -13.57 -14.52
CA ARG A 257 -9.06 -14.40 -15.19
C ARG A 257 -8.71 -15.89 -15.33
N THR A 258 -7.94 -16.43 -14.40
CA THR A 258 -7.39 -17.79 -14.45
C THR A 258 -7.91 -18.61 -13.27
N THR A 259 -8.28 -19.87 -13.51
CA THR A 259 -8.77 -20.78 -12.47
C THR A 259 -7.62 -21.60 -11.92
N TYR A 260 -7.42 -21.51 -10.60
CA TYR A 260 -6.41 -22.25 -9.86
C TYR A 260 -7.06 -23.31 -8.96
N ALA A 261 -6.36 -24.43 -8.76
CA ALA A 261 -6.69 -25.43 -7.76
C ALA A 261 -5.73 -25.32 -6.57
N VAL A 262 -6.30 -25.25 -5.36
CA VAL A 262 -5.57 -25.49 -4.11
C VAL A 262 -5.74 -26.96 -3.74
N VAL A 263 -4.64 -27.68 -3.62
CA VAL A 263 -4.62 -29.13 -3.36
C VAL A 263 -3.97 -29.38 -2.02
N ILE A 264 -4.77 -29.80 -1.03
CA ILE A 264 -4.30 -30.20 0.29
C ILE A 264 -4.04 -31.69 0.25
N THR A 265 -2.84 -32.13 0.62
CA THR A 265 -2.47 -33.54 0.60
C THR A 265 -2.71 -34.22 1.94
N ARG A 266 -2.75 -35.55 1.92
CA ARG A 266 -2.81 -36.40 3.13
C ARG A 266 -1.50 -36.38 3.95
N ARG A 267 -0.48 -35.64 3.49
CA ARG A 267 0.75 -35.39 4.27
C ARG A 267 0.48 -34.37 5.39
N LEU A 268 -0.45 -33.44 5.19
CA LEU A 268 -0.90 -32.55 6.27
C LEU A 268 -1.57 -33.37 7.38
N LYS A 269 -1.07 -33.25 8.61
CA LYS A 269 -1.56 -34.01 9.76
C LYS A 269 -2.33 -33.15 10.73
N ASP A 270 -3.27 -33.78 11.42
CA ASP A 270 -3.90 -33.23 12.62
C ASP A 270 -2.96 -33.33 13.83
N ALA A 271 -3.33 -32.70 14.94
CA ALA A 271 -2.53 -32.74 16.17
C ALA A 271 -2.34 -34.15 16.78
N ASN A 272 -3.01 -35.19 16.26
CA ASN A 272 -2.81 -36.60 16.65
C ASN A 272 -1.88 -37.36 15.70
N GLY A 273 -1.36 -36.71 14.64
CA GLY A 273 -0.52 -37.31 13.61
C GLY A 273 -1.30 -38.00 12.48
N GLU A 274 -2.63 -37.90 12.46
CA GLU A 274 -3.48 -38.50 11.42
C GLU A 274 -3.68 -37.55 10.24
N PRO A 275 -3.78 -38.04 8.99
CA PRO A 275 -4.08 -37.19 7.83
C PRO A 275 -5.37 -36.38 8.02
N VAL A 276 -5.33 -35.09 7.65
CA VAL A 276 -6.57 -34.31 7.47
C VAL A 276 -7.40 -34.87 6.31
N GLY A 277 -8.66 -34.42 6.20
CA GLY A 277 -9.54 -34.88 5.12
C GLY A 277 -10.65 -33.91 4.70
N SER A 278 -11.56 -34.43 3.89
CA SER A 278 -12.72 -33.72 3.36
C SER A 278 -13.92 -33.86 4.29
N PRO A 279 -14.75 -32.80 4.45
CA PRO A 279 -16.05 -32.92 5.11
C PRO A 279 -17.10 -33.62 4.21
N TYR A 280 -16.75 -33.98 2.97
CA TYR A 280 -17.63 -34.65 2.01
C TYR A 280 -17.14 -36.08 1.68
N PRO A 281 -17.99 -36.94 1.10
CA PRO A 281 -17.58 -38.25 0.56
C PRO A 281 -16.55 -38.15 -0.58
N THR A 282 -16.45 -36.98 -1.21
CA THR A 282 -15.50 -36.65 -2.29
C THR A 282 -14.40 -35.73 -1.77
N ILE A 283 -13.24 -35.69 -2.44
CA ILE A 283 -12.11 -34.83 -2.07
C ILE A 283 -12.37 -33.32 -2.28
N HIS A 284 -13.57 -32.90 -2.65
CA HIS A 284 -13.95 -31.50 -2.88
C HIS A 284 -15.47 -31.35 -2.78
N HIS A 285 -15.98 -30.11 -2.74
CA HIS A 285 -17.41 -29.83 -2.87
C HIS A 285 -17.89 -30.13 -4.31
N THR A 286 -19.02 -30.83 -4.47
CA THR A 286 -19.47 -31.33 -5.79
C THR A 286 -19.80 -30.23 -6.81
N ALA A 287 -20.12 -29.02 -6.38
CA ALA A 287 -20.28 -27.87 -7.28
C ALA A 287 -19.01 -27.51 -8.08
N GLN A 288 -17.82 -27.93 -7.62
CA GLN A 288 -16.54 -27.69 -8.29
C GLN A 288 -16.05 -28.87 -9.13
N THR A 289 -16.84 -29.95 -9.28
CA THR A 289 -16.43 -31.17 -10.01
C THR A 289 -15.92 -30.87 -11.41
N GLU A 290 -16.63 -30.02 -12.16
CA GLU A 290 -16.26 -29.73 -13.54
C GLU A 290 -14.97 -28.93 -13.65
N ALA A 291 -14.78 -27.94 -12.77
CA ALA A 291 -13.55 -27.14 -12.73
C ALA A 291 -12.34 -27.99 -12.31
N LEU A 292 -12.51 -28.95 -11.40
CA LEU A 292 -11.43 -29.83 -10.92
C LEU A 292 -11.17 -31.04 -11.82
N ARG A 293 -11.97 -31.30 -12.85
CA ARG A 293 -11.79 -32.45 -13.75
C ARG A 293 -10.38 -32.54 -14.36
N PRO A 294 -9.71 -31.43 -14.76
CA PRO A 294 -8.34 -31.48 -15.28
C PRO A 294 -7.28 -31.83 -14.24
N LEU A 295 -7.58 -31.78 -12.94
CA LEU A 295 -6.58 -31.89 -11.86
C LEU A 295 -5.74 -33.17 -11.98
N ALA A 296 -6.36 -34.30 -12.34
CA ALA A 296 -5.66 -35.58 -12.48
C ALA A 296 -4.55 -35.58 -13.56
N GLU A 297 -4.60 -34.65 -14.51
CA GLU A 297 -3.61 -34.50 -15.59
C GLU A 297 -2.40 -33.68 -15.17
N VAL A 298 -2.53 -32.87 -14.11
CA VAL A 298 -1.55 -31.84 -13.73
C VAL A 298 -1.04 -31.96 -12.29
N LEU A 299 -1.40 -33.04 -11.58
CA LEU A 299 -0.83 -33.32 -10.27
C LEU A 299 0.71 -33.45 -10.37
N PRO A 300 1.46 -32.94 -9.37
CA PRO A 300 2.91 -33.11 -9.29
C PRO A 300 3.33 -34.58 -9.40
N HIS A 301 4.52 -34.81 -9.93
CA HIS A 301 5.05 -36.16 -10.09
C HIS A 301 5.10 -36.90 -8.74
N GLY A 302 4.52 -38.10 -8.70
CA GLY A 302 4.45 -38.92 -7.49
C GLY A 302 3.17 -38.71 -6.66
N LEU A 303 2.32 -37.74 -7.01
CA LEU A 303 0.99 -37.58 -6.42
C LEU A 303 -0.11 -38.12 -7.33
N THR A 304 -1.10 -38.74 -6.71
CA THR A 304 -2.34 -39.18 -7.35
C THR A 304 -3.53 -38.60 -6.61
N LEU A 305 -4.73 -38.71 -7.19
CA LEU A 305 -5.97 -38.28 -6.51
C LEU A 305 -6.20 -38.98 -5.16
N ARG A 306 -5.57 -40.14 -4.90
CA ARG A 306 -5.65 -40.84 -3.60
C ARG A 306 -4.84 -40.15 -2.50
N ASP A 307 -3.86 -39.35 -2.88
CA ASP A 307 -2.98 -38.62 -1.98
C ASP A 307 -3.55 -37.25 -1.60
N VAL A 308 -4.63 -36.84 -2.27
CA VAL A 308 -5.36 -35.59 -1.99
C VAL A 308 -6.31 -35.79 -0.80
N ALA A 309 -6.18 -34.95 0.21
CA ALA A 309 -7.09 -34.88 1.36
C ALA A 309 -8.31 -34.02 1.04
N PHE A 310 -8.09 -32.85 0.43
CA PHE A 310 -9.14 -31.94 -0.04
C PHE A 310 -8.61 -31.06 -1.17
N ALA A 311 -9.47 -30.64 -2.09
CA ALA A 311 -9.15 -29.68 -3.14
C ALA A 311 -10.31 -28.70 -3.35
N PHE A 312 -9.99 -27.46 -3.71
CA PHE A 312 -10.96 -26.45 -4.11
C PHE A 312 -10.37 -25.55 -5.18
N THR A 313 -11.24 -24.82 -5.89
CA THR A 313 -10.81 -23.87 -6.93
C THR A 313 -11.12 -22.44 -6.54
N PHE A 314 -10.36 -21.52 -7.11
CA PHE A 314 -10.74 -20.12 -7.19
C PHE A 314 -10.35 -19.55 -8.55
N THR A 315 -11.14 -18.61 -9.07
CA THR A 315 -10.85 -17.89 -10.32
C THR A 315 -10.48 -16.44 -10.02
N THR A 316 -9.34 -15.98 -10.53
CA THR A 316 -8.85 -14.61 -10.31
C THR A 316 -9.65 -13.57 -11.12
N GLN A 317 -9.76 -12.35 -10.57
CA GLN A 317 -10.51 -11.22 -11.14
C GLN A 317 -9.82 -10.58 -12.35
N SER A 318 -10.51 -9.64 -12.99
CA SER A 318 -9.96 -8.71 -13.98
C SER A 318 -9.13 -7.61 -13.32
N VAL A 319 -7.85 -7.52 -13.68
CA VAL A 319 -6.89 -6.53 -13.17
C VAL A 319 -6.29 -5.74 -14.34
N GLU A 320 -5.46 -6.41 -15.14
CA GLU A 320 -4.71 -5.81 -16.25
C GLU A 320 -5.64 -5.34 -17.37
N SER A 321 -6.70 -6.10 -17.65
CA SER A 321 -7.70 -5.81 -18.68
C SER A 321 -8.38 -4.44 -18.51
N HIS A 322 -8.70 -4.03 -17.28
CA HIS A 322 -9.27 -2.71 -17.02
C HIS A 322 -8.29 -1.58 -17.31
N TRP A 323 -7.03 -1.73 -16.89
CA TRP A 323 -6.00 -0.73 -17.19
C TRP A 323 -5.73 -0.61 -18.69
N ARG A 324 -5.64 -1.75 -19.40
CA ARG A 324 -5.51 -1.80 -20.87
C ARG A 324 -6.59 -0.98 -21.57
N ALA A 325 -7.84 -1.22 -21.20
CA ALA A 325 -8.97 -0.51 -21.82
C ALA A 325 -8.91 1.01 -21.61
N VAL A 326 -8.57 1.47 -20.41
CA VAL A 326 -8.45 2.90 -20.10
C VAL A 326 -7.29 3.54 -20.87
N ARG A 327 -6.11 2.91 -20.86
CA ARG A 327 -4.94 3.45 -21.55
C ARG A 327 -5.14 3.50 -23.06
N GLU A 328 -5.66 2.43 -23.69
CA GLU A 328 -6.00 2.44 -25.12
C GLU A 328 -7.11 3.45 -25.46
N GLY A 329 -8.00 3.72 -24.49
CA GLY A 329 -9.01 4.77 -24.57
C GLY A 329 -8.42 6.17 -24.79
N LEU A 330 -7.32 6.50 -24.09
CA LEU A 330 -6.58 7.75 -24.33
C LEU A 330 -6.04 7.87 -25.77
N TYR A 331 -5.80 6.74 -26.44
CA TYR A 331 -5.34 6.70 -27.84
C TYR A 331 -6.49 6.51 -28.86
N GLY A 332 -7.75 6.49 -28.41
CA GLY A 332 -8.92 6.48 -29.27
C GLY A 332 -9.42 5.09 -29.66
N TYR A 333 -9.05 4.07 -28.87
CA TYR A 333 -9.41 2.68 -29.14
C TYR A 333 -10.26 2.06 -28.03
N GLY A 334 -10.84 0.90 -28.34
CA GLY A 334 -11.59 0.10 -27.37
C GLY A 334 -12.89 0.74 -26.85
N PRO A 335 -13.41 0.21 -25.73
CA PRO A 335 -14.60 0.74 -25.05
C PRO A 335 -14.43 2.19 -24.59
N GLN A 336 -13.23 2.56 -24.15
CA GLN A 336 -12.93 3.88 -23.59
C GLN A 336 -12.45 4.91 -24.63
N ARG A 337 -12.62 4.66 -25.93
CA ARG A 337 -12.14 5.55 -27.02
C ARG A 337 -12.60 7.01 -26.94
N HIS A 338 -13.68 7.29 -26.22
CA HIS A 338 -14.21 8.64 -26.04
C HIS A 338 -13.20 9.54 -25.31
N LEU A 339 -12.36 8.96 -24.43
CA LEU A 339 -11.34 9.69 -23.66
C LEU A 339 -10.36 10.46 -24.57
N ALA A 340 -9.97 9.90 -25.71
CA ALA A 340 -9.04 10.56 -26.62
C ALA A 340 -9.58 11.88 -27.20
N HIS A 341 -10.89 11.96 -27.43
CA HIS A 341 -11.57 13.12 -27.99
C HIS A 341 -11.91 14.15 -26.92
N GLU A 342 -12.37 13.71 -25.76
CA GLU A 342 -12.74 14.58 -24.63
C GLU A 342 -11.51 15.16 -23.92
N PHE A 343 -10.40 14.42 -23.92
CA PHE A 343 -9.14 14.78 -23.26
C PHE A 343 -7.98 14.76 -24.26
N PRO A 344 -7.92 15.71 -25.22
CA PRO A 344 -6.82 15.77 -26.16
C PRO A 344 -5.50 16.00 -25.43
N ALA A 345 -4.43 15.34 -25.88
CA ALA A 345 -3.10 15.51 -25.30
C ALA A 345 -2.54 16.90 -25.66
N LYS A 346 -2.79 17.89 -24.81
CA LYS A 346 -2.25 19.24 -24.94
C LYS A 346 -2.05 19.89 -23.56
N VAL A 347 -1.12 20.84 -23.50
CA VAL A 347 -1.02 21.76 -22.37
C VAL A 347 -2.16 22.75 -22.47
N GLU A 348 -2.85 22.98 -21.36
CA GLU A 348 -3.97 23.92 -21.24
C GLU A 348 -3.45 25.35 -21.08
N ALA A 349 -2.47 25.56 -20.18
CA ALA A 349 -1.87 26.88 -19.95
C ALA A 349 -0.46 26.77 -19.36
N LEU A 350 0.36 27.81 -19.58
CA LEU A 350 1.57 28.09 -18.81
C LEU A 350 1.30 29.26 -17.87
N LEU A 351 1.70 29.13 -16.61
CA LEU A 351 1.45 30.13 -15.59
C LEU A 351 2.61 31.13 -15.50
N PRO A 352 2.35 32.43 -15.31
CA PRO A 352 3.40 33.41 -15.09
C PRO A 352 4.16 33.13 -13.79
N LEU A 353 5.48 33.21 -13.83
CA LEU A 353 6.38 33.07 -12.68
C LEU A 353 7.08 34.38 -12.32
N ARG A 354 7.09 35.35 -13.23
CA ARG A 354 7.68 36.68 -13.05
C ARG A 354 6.61 37.76 -13.18
N ASP A 355 6.73 38.80 -12.35
CA ASP A 355 5.78 39.91 -12.32
C ASP A 355 6.02 40.85 -13.50
N ALA A 356 5.00 41.04 -14.35
CA ALA A 356 5.09 41.92 -15.53
C ALA A 356 5.54 43.35 -15.16
N ALA A 357 5.13 43.86 -14.01
CA ALA A 357 5.53 45.20 -13.53
C ALA A 357 7.04 45.32 -13.23
N ARG A 358 7.70 44.20 -12.90
CA ARG A 358 9.14 44.16 -12.61
C ARG A 358 9.98 43.75 -13.82
N PHE A 359 9.38 43.03 -14.77
CA PHE A 359 9.99 42.57 -16.01
C PHE A 359 9.20 43.06 -17.24
N PRO A 360 9.03 44.39 -17.44
CA PRO A 360 8.13 44.94 -18.47
C PRO A 360 8.56 44.66 -19.91
N ASP A 361 9.86 44.40 -20.12
CA ASP A 361 10.43 44.09 -21.43
C ASP A 361 10.50 42.57 -21.71
N SER A 362 10.14 41.75 -20.72
CA SER A 362 10.17 40.28 -20.86
C SER A 362 8.85 39.77 -21.43
N LYS A 363 8.94 39.03 -22.53
CA LYS A 363 7.78 38.35 -23.12
C LYS A 363 7.54 36.96 -22.55
N ARG A 364 8.49 36.42 -21.80
CA ARG A 364 8.49 35.03 -21.31
C ARG A 364 8.33 34.98 -19.80
N LEU A 365 7.26 35.61 -19.31
CA LEU A 365 6.99 35.71 -17.87
C LEU A 365 6.72 34.34 -17.21
N TYR A 366 6.39 33.32 -18.00
CA TYR A 366 6.19 31.93 -17.55
C TYR A 366 7.50 31.17 -17.29
N LEU A 367 8.66 31.74 -17.64
CA LEU A 367 9.98 31.19 -17.33
C LEU A 367 10.54 31.81 -16.05
N LEU A 368 11.07 30.97 -15.17
CA LEU A 368 11.92 31.36 -14.06
C LEU A 368 13.30 30.73 -14.22
N TYR A 369 14.31 31.52 -14.59
CA TYR A 369 15.66 30.97 -14.81
C TYR A 369 16.30 30.50 -13.50
N GLY A 370 17.21 29.53 -13.59
CA GLY A 370 17.91 28.96 -12.43
C GLY A 370 18.61 30.03 -11.59
N GLU A 371 19.21 31.04 -12.22
CA GLU A 371 19.84 32.17 -11.54
C GLU A 371 18.84 33.05 -10.77
N ASN A 372 17.61 33.23 -11.28
CA ASN A 372 16.53 33.93 -10.57
C ASN A 372 16.07 33.12 -9.36
N TRP A 373 15.88 31.81 -9.54
CA TRP A 373 15.46 30.90 -8.48
C TRP A 373 16.49 30.83 -7.35
N LEU A 374 17.79 30.77 -7.64
CA LEU A 374 18.84 30.74 -6.61
C LEU A 374 18.80 31.96 -5.67
N GLN A 375 18.36 33.13 -6.16
CA GLN A 375 18.13 34.31 -5.32
C GLN A 375 16.88 34.15 -4.46
N ALA A 376 15.80 33.63 -5.04
CA ALA A 376 14.52 33.40 -4.37
C ALA A 376 14.56 32.26 -3.32
N ALA A 377 15.31 31.20 -3.61
CA ALA A 377 15.39 29.99 -2.82
C ALA A 377 16.10 30.21 -1.49
N ARG A 378 17.05 31.15 -1.40
CA ARG A 378 17.82 31.40 -0.17
C ARG A 378 16.95 31.79 1.04
N PRO A 379 16.10 32.83 0.98
CA PRO A 379 15.20 33.15 2.09
C PRO A 379 14.18 32.04 2.33
N LEU A 380 13.65 31.40 1.27
CA LEU A 380 12.67 30.32 1.42
C LEU A 380 13.24 29.09 2.12
N ALA A 381 14.44 28.65 1.74
CA ALA A 381 15.14 27.52 2.31
C ALA A 381 15.45 27.72 3.81
N THR A 382 15.82 28.94 4.21
CA THR A 382 16.08 29.23 5.63
C THR A 382 14.80 29.37 6.45
N THR A 383 13.77 30.00 5.88
CA THR A 383 12.57 30.40 6.63
C THR A 383 11.51 29.30 6.67
N PHE A 384 11.31 28.56 5.57
CA PHE A 384 10.28 27.53 5.46
C PHE A 384 10.82 26.10 5.50
N LEU A 385 12.06 25.86 5.02
CA LEU A 385 12.66 24.52 5.01
C LEU A 385 13.64 24.27 6.18
N GLY A 386 13.93 25.29 6.98
CA GLY A 386 14.83 25.18 8.14
C GLY A 386 16.27 24.79 7.79
N LEU A 387 16.68 24.86 6.51
CA LEU A 387 18.01 24.46 6.08
C LEU A 387 19.05 25.45 6.61
N ASN A 388 20.12 24.92 7.20
CA ASN A 388 21.24 25.72 7.67
C ASN A 388 22.09 26.20 6.46
N PRO A 389 22.22 27.51 6.21
CA PRO A 389 23.00 28.03 5.08
C PRO A 389 24.48 27.65 5.07
N ASN A 390 25.00 27.19 6.21
CA ASN A 390 26.39 26.78 6.38
C ASN A 390 26.57 25.26 6.32
N SER A 391 25.51 24.48 6.09
CA SER A 391 25.59 23.03 5.96
C SER A 391 26.15 22.62 4.60
N GLU A 392 26.76 21.44 4.55
CA GLU A 392 27.20 20.81 3.32
C GLU A 392 25.99 20.48 2.42
N GLU A 393 24.89 20.04 3.01
CA GLU A 393 23.62 19.78 2.30
C GLU A 393 23.13 21.00 1.53
N TYR A 394 23.04 22.16 2.19
CA TYR A 394 22.61 23.41 1.53
C TYR A 394 23.56 23.80 0.41
N ARG A 395 24.88 23.69 0.64
CA ARG A 395 25.91 24.02 -0.34
C ARG A 395 25.77 23.16 -1.60
N GLN A 396 25.54 21.86 -1.44
CA GLN A 396 25.40 20.93 -2.55
C GLN A 396 24.09 21.14 -3.30
N LEU A 397 22.97 21.34 -2.61
CA LEU A 397 21.70 21.69 -3.23
C LEU A 397 21.82 22.98 -4.06
N ALA A 398 22.37 24.05 -3.50
CA ALA A 398 22.58 25.31 -4.21
C ALA A 398 23.48 25.15 -5.44
N THR A 399 24.55 24.35 -5.33
CA THR A 399 25.46 24.07 -6.47
C THR A 399 24.73 23.26 -7.55
N SER A 400 23.87 22.30 -7.16
CA SER A 400 23.12 21.48 -8.12
C SER A 400 22.15 22.32 -8.97
N LEU A 401 21.55 23.36 -8.39
CA LEU A 401 20.62 24.23 -9.09
C LEU A 401 21.28 25.11 -10.16
N GLU A 402 22.62 25.28 -10.14
CA GLU A 402 23.36 25.96 -11.21
C GLU A 402 23.33 25.20 -12.54
N TYR A 403 22.95 23.91 -12.54
CA TYR A 403 22.76 23.11 -13.75
C TYR A 403 21.36 23.26 -14.37
N VAL A 404 20.43 23.94 -13.69
CA VAL A 404 19.08 24.20 -14.23
C VAL A 404 19.07 25.49 -15.05
N ASP A 405 18.50 25.42 -16.24
CA ASP A 405 18.34 26.56 -17.13
C ASP A 405 17.15 27.42 -16.68
N TYR A 406 15.96 26.80 -16.62
CA TYR A 406 14.73 27.44 -16.19
C TYR A 406 13.70 26.43 -15.67
N PHE A 407 12.74 26.97 -14.93
CA PHE A 407 11.53 26.30 -14.46
C PHE A 407 10.31 26.81 -15.22
N VAL A 408 9.33 25.92 -15.41
CA VAL A 408 8.01 26.20 -15.99
C VAL A 408 6.95 25.59 -15.08
N ILE A 409 5.86 26.32 -14.85
CA ILE A 409 4.63 25.76 -14.26
C ILE A 409 3.52 25.87 -15.28
N GLY A 410 2.78 24.78 -15.47
CA GLY A 410 1.66 24.76 -16.40
C GLY A 410 0.57 23.79 -15.98
N THR A 411 -0.45 23.66 -16.82
CA THR A 411 -1.60 22.80 -16.58
C THR A 411 -1.97 21.97 -17.79
N TYR A 412 -2.66 20.85 -17.57
CA TYR A 412 -3.32 20.07 -18.62
C TYR A 412 -4.61 19.43 -18.08
N ARG A 413 -5.46 18.96 -18.99
CA ARG A 413 -6.70 18.27 -18.63
C ARG A 413 -6.51 16.76 -18.65
N SER A 414 -6.92 16.11 -17.56
CA SER A 414 -6.93 14.65 -17.41
C SER A 414 -8.37 14.16 -17.15
N PRO A 415 -8.76 12.97 -17.67
CA PRO A 415 -10.01 12.34 -17.30
C PRO A 415 -9.98 11.83 -15.86
N GLN A 416 -11.02 12.12 -15.08
CA GLN A 416 -11.29 11.43 -13.82
C GLN A 416 -12.51 10.51 -13.95
N LEU A 417 -12.32 9.23 -13.62
CA LEU A 417 -13.29 8.16 -13.90
C LEU A 417 -14.18 7.79 -12.69
N PHE A 418 -14.22 8.64 -11.68
CA PHE A 418 -15.14 8.52 -10.55
C PHE A 418 -15.77 9.88 -10.19
N PRO A 419 -17.02 9.90 -9.70
CA PRO A 419 -17.66 11.12 -9.24
C PRO A 419 -17.10 11.55 -7.88
N ARG A 420 -16.91 12.86 -7.69
CA ARG A 420 -16.60 13.46 -6.37
C ARG A 420 -17.85 13.92 -5.64
N THR A 421 -18.87 14.31 -6.40
CA THR A 421 -20.09 14.92 -5.90
C THR A 421 -21.32 14.25 -6.50
N ASP A 422 -22.43 14.33 -5.79
CA ASP A 422 -23.76 13.99 -6.32
C ASP A 422 -24.25 15.05 -7.33
N ASP A 423 -25.44 14.82 -7.90
CA ASP A 423 -26.09 15.74 -8.86
C ASP A 423 -26.41 17.12 -8.24
N ALA A 424 -26.48 17.23 -6.91
CA ALA A 424 -26.72 18.47 -6.20
C ALA A 424 -25.41 19.21 -5.83
N GLY A 425 -24.25 18.64 -6.13
CA GLY A 425 -22.93 19.20 -5.84
C GLY A 425 -22.39 18.89 -4.44
N ASN A 426 -23.05 18.02 -3.67
CA ASN A 426 -22.54 17.60 -2.36
C ASN A 426 -21.47 16.52 -2.55
N PHE A 427 -20.41 16.53 -1.74
CA PHE A 427 -19.39 15.49 -1.77
C PHE A 427 -19.98 14.10 -1.47
N LEU A 428 -19.60 13.12 -2.28
CA LEU A 428 -19.95 11.73 -2.06
C LEU A 428 -19.05 11.13 -0.97
N PRO A 429 -19.57 10.20 -0.14
CA PRO A 429 -18.73 9.38 0.72
C PRO A 429 -17.60 8.71 -0.08
N LEU A 430 -16.40 8.60 0.49
CA LEU A 430 -15.23 8.06 -0.20
C LEU A 430 -15.48 6.67 -0.81
N ASN A 431 -16.23 5.80 -0.11
CA ASN A 431 -16.64 4.50 -0.66
C ASN A 431 -17.32 4.57 -2.03
N LEU A 432 -18.09 5.62 -2.32
CA LEU A 432 -18.78 5.79 -3.61
C LEU A 432 -17.91 6.45 -4.69
N GLN A 433 -16.75 7.00 -4.31
CA GLN A 433 -15.76 7.59 -5.21
C GLN A 433 -14.82 6.49 -5.75
N ALA A 434 -15.37 5.57 -6.55
CA ALA A 434 -14.67 4.44 -7.14
C ALA A 434 -14.92 4.36 -8.65
N TRP A 435 -14.00 3.76 -9.38
CA TRP A 435 -14.14 3.51 -10.82
C TRP A 435 -15.24 2.47 -11.08
N PRO A 436 -15.91 2.54 -12.26
CA PRO A 436 -16.82 1.49 -12.70
C PRO A 436 -16.13 0.10 -12.76
N PRO A 437 -16.84 -1.00 -12.44
CA PRO A 437 -16.26 -2.34 -12.41
C PRO A 437 -16.10 -2.99 -13.79
N ASP A 438 -16.55 -2.35 -14.88
CA ASP A 438 -16.69 -2.93 -16.23
C ASP A 438 -16.02 -2.09 -17.34
N LEU A 439 -14.91 -1.45 -16.99
CA LEU A 439 -14.11 -0.57 -17.86
C LEU A 439 -13.65 -1.19 -19.17
N ASP A 440 -13.56 -2.52 -19.25
CA ASP A 440 -13.16 -3.24 -20.45
C ASP A 440 -14.31 -3.44 -21.45
N ARG A 441 -15.53 -2.98 -21.13
CA ARG A 441 -16.74 -3.22 -21.94
C ARG A 441 -17.66 -2.01 -22.04
N ILE A 442 -17.86 -1.27 -20.95
CA ILE A 442 -18.77 -0.12 -20.90
C ILE A 442 -17.96 1.18 -20.81
N PRO A 443 -18.23 2.17 -21.69
CA PRO A 443 -17.62 3.49 -21.57
C PRO A 443 -17.87 4.08 -20.17
N ALA A 444 -16.80 4.43 -19.45
CA ALA A 444 -16.92 5.06 -18.15
C ALA A 444 -17.36 6.53 -18.31
N PRO A 445 -18.18 7.07 -17.40
CA PRO A 445 -18.36 8.50 -17.30
C PRO A 445 -17.03 9.14 -16.87
N ALA A 446 -16.63 10.20 -17.59
CA ALA A 446 -15.42 10.95 -17.29
C ALA A 446 -15.76 12.41 -16.98
N ARG A 447 -15.09 12.97 -15.98
CA ARG A 447 -15.07 14.42 -15.72
C ARG A 447 -13.69 14.99 -15.99
N SER A 448 -13.62 16.27 -16.35
CA SER A 448 -12.34 16.95 -16.54
C SER A 448 -11.76 17.42 -15.22
N GLU A 449 -10.54 17.00 -14.97
CA GLU A 449 -9.69 17.54 -13.92
C GLU A 449 -8.56 18.38 -14.53
N LEU A 450 -8.25 19.50 -13.87
CA LEU A 450 -7.09 20.32 -14.22
C LEU A 450 -5.90 19.83 -13.38
N VAL A 451 -4.87 19.34 -14.05
CA VAL A 451 -3.65 18.83 -13.41
C VAL A 451 -2.54 19.85 -13.61
N TYR A 452 -1.83 20.19 -12.53
CA TYR A 452 -0.72 21.12 -12.53
C TYR A 452 0.59 20.37 -12.65
N PHE A 453 1.52 20.90 -13.45
CA PHE A 453 2.88 20.37 -13.57
C PHE A 453 3.91 21.46 -13.30
N THR A 454 5.07 21.03 -12.77
CA THR A 454 6.28 21.83 -12.67
C THR A 454 7.39 21.10 -13.44
N LEU A 455 8.05 21.80 -14.35
CA LEU A 455 9.13 21.30 -15.19
C LEU A 455 10.42 22.08 -14.90
N ALA A 456 11.54 21.37 -14.78
CA ALA A 456 12.88 21.93 -14.69
C ALA A 456 13.71 21.43 -15.88
N VAL A 457 14.23 22.36 -16.69
CA VAL A 457 15.00 22.05 -17.89
C VAL A 457 16.50 22.30 -17.62
N PRO A 458 17.41 21.37 -17.96
CA PRO A 458 18.83 21.56 -17.73
C PRO A 458 19.45 22.56 -18.70
N ARG A 459 20.57 23.14 -18.27
CA ARG A 459 21.43 24.00 -19.08
C ARG A 459 21.85 23.33 -20.38
N LYS A 460 21.90 24.10 -21.48
CA LYS A 460 22.26 23.60 -22.81
C LYS A 460 23.64 22.93 -22.78
N GLU A 461 24.58 23.52 -22.05
CA GLU A 461 25.98 23.11 -21.94
C GLU A 461 26.17 21.67 -21.43
N VAL A 462 25.23 21.16 -20.61
CA VAL A 462 25.32 19.84 -19.96
C VAL A 462 24.29 18.84 -20.49
N SER A 463 23.47 19.22 -21.46
CA SER A 463 22.34 18.41 -21.95
C SER A 463 22.39 18.20 -23.46
N ALA A 464 21.43 17.42 -23.97
CA ALA A 464 21.27 17.18 -25.41
C ALA A 464 20.91 18.44 -26.21
N ARG A 465 20.45 19.52 -25.54
CA ARG A 465 20.07 20.79 -26.16
C ARG A 465 21.23 21.49 -26.85
N LYS A 466 22.49 21.28 -26.43
CA LYS A 466 23.67 21.79 -27.17
C LYS A 466 23.73 21.30 -28.62
N ASP A 467 23.10 20.18 -28.91
CA ASP A 467 23.02 19.58 -30.24
C ASP A 467 21.67 19.85 -30.93
N GLY A 468 20.83 20.74 -30.37
CA GLY A 468 19.47 21.04 -30.88
C GLY A 468 18.49 19.87 -30.73
N ARG A 469 18.73 18.97 -29.77
CA ARG A 469 17.89 17.79 -29.51
C ARG A 469 17.16 17.91 -28.17
N PRO A 470 15.94 17.35 -28.06
CA PRO A 470 15.21 17.33 -26.80
C PRO A 470 15.93 16.49 -25.74
N VAL A 471 15.81 16.92 -24.50
CA VAL A 471 16.40 16.29 -23.32
C VAL A 471 15.54 15.10 -22.87
N PRO A 472 16.13 13.98 -22.43
CA PRO A 472 15.38 12.95 -21.72
C PRO A 472 14.70 13.50 -20.46
N VAL A 473 13.50 13.01 -20.15
CA VAL A 473 12.65 13.54 -19.08
C VAL A 473 12.45 12.51 -17.98
N ALA A 474 12.90 12.85 -16.77
CA ALA A 474 12.55 12.14 -15.56
C ALA A 474 11.25 12.69 -14.97
N ILE A 475 10.20 11.87 -14.98
CA ILE A 475 9.00 12.12 -14.18
C ILE A 475 9.36 11.86 -12.72
N LEU A 476 9.26 12.89 -11.89
CA LEU A 476 9.41 12.81 -10.44
C LEU A 476 8.03 12.75 -9.78
N SER A 477 7.68 11.59 -9.23
CA SER A 477 6.48 11.46 -8.41
C SER A 477 6.78 11.80 -6.95
N HIS A 478 5.88 12.55 -6.31
CA HIS A 478 6.04 12.99 -4.94
C HIS A 478 5.55 11.95 -3.91
N GLY A 479 6.00 12.10 -2.67
CA GLY A 479 5.56 11.29 -1.53
C GLY A 479 4.13 11.57 -1.09
N TYR A 480 3.61 10.73 -0.19
CA TYR A 480 2.28 10.90 0.43
C TYR A 480 2.21 12.24 1.17
N THR A 481 1.04 12.89 1.13
CA THR A 481 0.75 14.27 1.60
C THR A 481 1.59 15.38 0.96
N GLY A 482 2.54 15.03 0.09
CA GLY A 482 3.39 15.96 -0.64
C GLY A 482 2.67 16.68 -1.78
N ASN A 483 3.46 17.22 -2.69
CA ASN A 483 3.01 17.96 -3.88
C ASN A 483 4.13 17.96 -4.91
N ARG A 484 3.95 18.65 -6.05
CA ARG A 484 4.96 18.69 -7.13
C ARG A 484 6.27 19.45 -6.83
N PHE A 485 6.36 20.23 -5.74
CA PHE A 485 7.51 21.12 -5.48
C PHE A 485 8.78 20.52 -4.85
N PRO A 486 8.81 19.29 -4.29
CA PRO A 486 10.06 18.60 -4.01
C PRO A 486 10.97 18.49 -5.24
N ILE A 487 10.45 18.67 -6.46
CA ILE A 487 11.26 18.87 -7.67
C ILE A 487 12.40 19.88 -7.48
N MET A 488 12.21 20.92 -6.67
CA MET A 488 13.24 21.93 -6.40
C MET A 488 14.45 21.37 -5.63
N GLN A 489 14.29 20.23 -4.95
CA GLN A 489 15.35 19.53 -4.22
C GLN A 489 16.09 18.50 -5.09
N PHE A 490 15.45 17.96 -6.14
CA PHE A 490 16.01 16.88 -6.97
C PHE A 490 16.48 17.35 -8.36
N ALA A 491 15.80 18.33 -8.95
CA ALA A 491 16.00 18.70 -10.35
C ALA A 491 17.43 19.11 -10.67
N GLY A 492 18.12 19.82 -9.77
CA GLY A 492 19.52 20.20 -9.96
C GLY A 492 20.47 19.00 -10.06
N PHE A 493 20.24 17.97 -9.23
CA PHE A 493 21.05 16.75 -9.24
C PHE A 493 20.85 15.94 -10.52
N PHE A 494 19.63 15.88 -11.06
CA PHE A 494 19.37 15.25 -12.35
C PHE A 494 19.85 16.12 -13.53
N ALA A 495 19.69 17.43 -13.46
CA ALA A 495 20.13 18.36 -14.50
C ALA A 495 21.64 18.30 -14.74
N ARG A 496 22.43 18.02 -13.70
CA ARG A 496 23.88 17.75 -13.82
C ARG A 496 24.20 16.61 -14.80
N HIS A 497 23.35 15.59 -14.87
CA HIS A 497 23.48 14.46 -15.79
C HIS A 497 22.83 14.75 -17.15
N GLY A 498 22.27 15.94 -17.35
CA GLY A 498 21.56 16.29 -18.58
C GLY A 498 20.14 15.72 -18.64
N LEU A 499 19.47 15.54 -17.50
CA LEU A 499 18.06 15.14 -17.41
C LEU A 499 17.16 16.36 -17.10
N ALA A 500 16.05 16.48 -17.83
CA ALA A 500 14.95 17.33 -17.40
C ALA A 500 14.12 16.60 -16.34
N THR A 501 13.53 17.34 -15.40
CA THR A 501 12.67 16.75 -14.36
C THR A 501 11.28 17.37 -14.46
N ILE A 502 10.23 16.57 -14.41
CA ILE A 502 8.84 17.05 -14.38
C ILE A 502 8.06 16.37 -13.27
N ALA A 503 7.27 17.13 -12.52
CA ALA A 503 6.41 16.63 -11.45
C ALA A 503 4.99 17.17 -11.62
N ILE A 504 3.99 16.40 -11.17
CA ILE A 504 2.58 16.80 -11.15
C ILE A 504 2.00 16.59 -9.76
N ASP A 505 0.92 17.28 -9.42
CA ASP A 505 0.17 16.93 -8.20
C ASP A 505 -0.71 15.72 -8.42
N GLY A 506 -0.65 14.78 -7.49
CA GLY A 506 -1.61 13.69 -7.39
C GLY A 506 -3.04 14.18 -7.13
N PRO A 507 -4.05 13.30 -7.31
CA PRO A 507 -5.42 13.61 -6.91
C PRO A 507 -5.46 14.08 -5.45
N SER A 508 -6.17 15.18 -5.17
CA SER A 508 -6.29 15.82 -3.85
C SER A 508 -4.98 16.36 -3.25
N HIS A 509 -3.84 16.35 -3.96
CA HIS A 509 -2.56 16.82 -3.42
C HIS A 509 -2.28 18.29 -3.76
N GLY A 510 -1.54 18.96 -2.88
CA GLY A 510 -1.25 20.38 -2.99
C GLY A 510 -0.51 20.96 -1.80
N ILE A 511 -0.59 22.27 -1.61
CA ILE A 511 0.07 22.99 -0.51
C ILE A 511 -0.99 23.56 0.43
N GLY A 512 -1.04 23.06 1.67
CA GLY A 512 -1.80 23.67 2.76
C GLY A 512 -0.97 24.75 3.47
N LEU A 513 -1.32 26.02 3.28
CA LEU A 513 -0.75 27.16 4.03
C LEU A 513 -1.85 27.90 4.78
N THR A 514 -1.50 28.52 5.92
CA THR A 514 -2.37 29.52 6.54
C THR A 514 -2.37 30.82 5.73
N PRO A 515 -3.41 31.67 5.84
CA PRO A 515 -3.44 32.97 5.17
C PRO A 515 -2.22 33.86 5.46
N GLU A 516 -1.68 33.80 6.68
CA GLU A 516 -0.49 34.54 7.09
C GLU A 516 0.78 34.03 6.40
N GLN A 517 0.90 32.70 6.26
CA GLN A 517 2.04 32.07 5.57
C GLN A 517 2.03 32.39 4.08
N GLU A 518 0.86 32.33 3.43
CA GLU A 518 0.70 32.75 2.04
C GLU A 518 1.09 34.22 1.85
N ALA A 519 0.58 35.11 2.70
CA ALA A 519 0.91 36.54 2.63
C ALA A 519 2.41 36.80 2.80
N LEU A 520 3.07 36.08 3.72
CA LEU A 520 4.51 36.19 3.92
C LEU A 520 5.30 35.70 2.71
N ALA A 521 4.91 34.56 2.09
CA ALA A 521 5.55 34.05 0.89
C ALA A 521 5.45 35.05 -0.27
N LYS A 522 4.25 35.63 -0.48
CA LYS A 522 4.02 36.70 -1.48
C LYS A 522 4.85 37.94 -1.21
N GLN A 523 4.97 38.36 0.05
CA GLN A 523 5.79 39.51 0.41
C GLN A 523 7.28 39.26 0.11
N LEU A 524 7.82 38.11 0.55
CA LEU A 524 9.23 37.78 0.37
C LEU A 524 9.62 37.73 -1.12
N LEU A 525 8.85 36.99 -1.93
CA LEU A 525 9.16 36.81 -3.35
C LEU A 525 8.72 37.99 -4.22
N GLY A 526 7.65 38.69 -3.85
CA GLY A 526 7.16 39.86 -4.57
C GLY A 526 8.17 41.02 -4.60
N THR A 527 8.98 41.21 -3.53
CA THR A 527 10.05 42.22 -3.56
C THR A 527 11.12 41.97 -4.63
N MET A 528 11.26 40.71 -5.08
CA MET A 528 12.19 40.31 -6.13
C MET A 528 11.53 40.23 -7.52
N GLY A 529 10.22 40.48 -7.61
CA GLY A 529 9.43 40.37 -8.84
C GLY A 529 8.95 38.95 -9.15
N TYR A 530 8.88 38.07 -8.15
CA TYR A 530 8.44 36.68 -8.31
C TYR A 530 7.13 36.41 -7.55
N GLY A 531 6.26 37.42 -7.39
CA GLY A 531 4.95 37.24 -6.77
C GLY A 531 4.09 36.23 -7.54
N ALA A 532 4.09 36.33 -8.87
CA ALA A 532 3.39 35.40 -9.76
C ALA A 532 3.84 33.93 -9.58
N ALA A 533 5.13 33.68 -9.29
CA ALA A 533 5.60 32.33 -8.99
C ALA A 533 4.95 31.75 -7.72
N VAL A 534 4.64 32.57 -6.71
CA VAL A 534 3.90 32.13 -5.51
C VAL A 534 2.49 31.71 -5.88
N ASP A 535 1.77 32.53 -6.65
CA ASP A 535 0.40 32.21 -7.10
C ASP A 535 0.37 30.92 -7.96
N ALA A 536 1.32 30.78 -8.88
CA ALA A 536 1.47 29.58 -9.69
C ALA A 536 1.83 28.34 -8.85
N THR A 537 2.60 28.53 -7.77
CA THR A 537 2.98 27.46 -6.83
C THR A 537 1.80 26.97 -6.00
N LEU A 538 0.97 27.89 -5.51
CA LEU A 538 -0.19 27.59 -4.65
C LEU A 538 -1.44 27.15 -5.43
N SER A 539 -1.37 27.18 -6.77
CA SER A 539 -2.38 26.53 -7.62
C SER A 539 -2.13 25.02 -7.61
N ASP A 540 -3.11 24.24 -7.14
CA ASP A 540 -2.97 22.80 -6.89
C ASP A 540 -4.34 22.08 -6.92
N ARG A 541 -4.37 20.81 -6.51
CA ARG A 541 -5.57 19.96 -6.49
C ARG A 541 -6.10 19.68 -5.09
N ALA A 542 -5.47 20.23 -4.05
CA ALA A 542 -5.90 20.02 -2.67
C ALA A 542 -7.07 20.94 -2.33
N PHE A 543 -7.90 20.48 -1.40
CA PHE A 543 -9.05 21.22 -0.88
C PHE A 543 -9.19 20.94 0.61
N ASP A 544 -9.91 21.82 1.30
CA ASP A 544 -10.25 21.66 2.71
C ASP A 544 -11.35 20.60 2.84
N GLN A 545 -10.99 19.43 3.36
CA GLN A 545 -11.86 18.26 3.47
C GLN A 545 -12.57 18.21 4.82
N ASN A 546 -11.98 18.78 5.88
CA ASN A 546 -12.54 18.78 7.24
C ASN A 546 -13.23 20.10 7.63
N GLY A 547 -13.14 21.14 6.81
CA GLY A 547 -13.75 22.45 7.00
C GLY A 547 -13.02 23.38 7.98
N ASP A 548 -11.73 23.15 8.25
CA ASP A 548 -10.95 23.97 9.20
C ASP A 548 -10.31 25.24 8.58
N GLY A 549 -10.45 25.41 7.27
CA GLY A 549 -9.91 26.53 6.50
C GLY A 549 -8.52 26.29 5.89
N ILE A 550 -7.94 25.10 6.06
CA ILE A 550 -6.64 24.69 5.49
C ILE A 550 -6.87 23.55 4.50
N LYS A 551 -6.11 23.52 3.40
CA LYS A 551 -6.20 22.42 2.43
C LYS A 551 -5.55 21.14 2.98
N ASP A 552 -6.23 20.01 2.84
CA ASP A 552 -5.75 18.70 3.26
C ASP A 552 -5.10 17.96 2.09
N SER A 553 -3.77 18.08 1.96
CA SER A 553 -3.04 17.47 0.86
C SER A 553 -3.07 15.95 0.94
N GLY A 554 -3.73 15.32 -0.04
CA GLY A 554 -3.74 13.87 -0.23
C GLY A 554 -4.38 13.07 0.89
N ALA A 555 -5.17 13.68 1.77
CA ALA A 555 -5.65 13.03 2.98
C ALA A 555 -6.60 11.85 2.71
N ASP A 556 -7.23 11.80 1.54
CA ASP A 556 -8.09 10.71 1.06
C ASP A 556 -7.33 9.60 0.32
N PHE A 557 -6.03 9.76 0.06
CA PHE A 557 -5.27 8.85 -0.81
C PHE A 557 -5.10 7.45 -0.22
N TRP A 558 -4.61 7.37 1.02
CA TRP A 558 -4.54 6.13 1.80
C TRP A 558 -5.64 6.16 2.86
N SER A 559 -6.56 5.20 2.80
CA SER A 559 -7.65 5.08 3.77
C SER A 559 -8.16 3.65 3.85
N ALA A 560 -8.99 3.35 4.86
CA ALA A 560 -9.72 2.09 4.90
C ALA A 560 -10.87 1.99 3.88
N TYR A 561 -11.21 3.06 3.15
CA TYR A 561 -12.15 3.01 2.02
C TYR A 561 -11.46 2.37 0.81
N LEU A 562 -11.26 1.05 0.85
CA LEU A 562 -10.31 0.33 -0.01
C LEU A 562 -10.57 0.48 -1.52
N PHE A 563 -11.82 0.56 -1.96
CA PHE A 563 -12.14 0.83 -3.37
C PHE A 563 -11.71 2.23 -3.81
N HIS A 564 -11.86 3.22 -2.93
CA HIS A 564 -11.36 4.56 -3.16
C HIS A 564 -9.83 4.57 -3.24
N THR A 565 -9.15 3.96 -2.27
CA THR A 565 -7.68 3.85 -2.27
C THR A 565 -7.16 3.14 -3.52
N ARG A 566 -7.81 2.06 -3.97
CA ARG A 566 -7.49 1.39 -5.24
C ARG A 566 -7.60 2.36 -6.42
N ASP A 567 -8.73 3.06 -6.52
CA ASP A 567 -9.06 3.82 -7.72
C ASP A 567 -8.43 5.23 -7.74
N ILE A 568 -8.06 5.81 -6.61
CA ILE A 568 -7.30 7.05 -6.55
C ILE A 568 -5.83 6.84 -6.96
N VAL A 569 -5.24 5.68 -6.65
CA VAL A 569 -3.94 5.26 -7.18
C VAL A 569 -4.01 5.09 -8.70
N ARG A 570 -5.02 4.37 -9.21
CA ARG A 570 -5.24 4.19 -10.66
C ARG A 570 -5.55 5.51 -11.36
N GLN A 571 -6.23 6.43 -10.70
CA GLN A 571 -6.43 7.79 -11.18
C GLN A 571 -5.11 8.55 -11.32
N PHE A 572 -4.19 8.39 -10.38
CA PHE A 572 -2.87 9.01 -10.48
C PHE A 572 -2.04 8.40 -11.61
N MET A 573 -2.13 7.08 -11.83
CA MET A 573 -1.52 6.43 -13.02
C MET A 573 -2.10 7.02 -14.33
N LEU A 574 -3.40 7.27 -14.37
CA LEU A 574 -4.09 7.84 -15.54
C LEU A 574 -3.61 9.26 -15.84
N ASP A 575 -3.44 10.08 -14.80
CA ASP A 575 -2.89 11.43 -14.92
C ASP A 575 -1.47 11.39 -15.51
N TYR A 576 -0.61 10.48 -15.03
CA TYR A 576 0.72 10.27 -15.62
C TYR A 576 0.67 9.78 -17.08
N SER A 577 -0.25 8.88 -17.42
CA SER A 577 -0.41 8.37 -18.78
C SER A 577 -0.81 9.49 -19.75
N GLN A 578 -1.67 10.41 -19.30
CA GLN A 578 -2.02 11.60 -20.06
C GLN A 578 -0.83 12.57 -20.19
N LEU A 579 -0.04 12.77 -19.14
CA LEU A 579 1.21 13.55 -19.21
C LEU A 579 2.19 12.97 -20.23
N VAL A 580 2.40 11.66 -20.20
CA VAL A 580 3.25 10.94 -21.17
C VAL A 580 2.77 11.16 -22.60
N ARG A 581 1.46 11.06 -22.84
CA ARG A 581 0.85 11.33 -24.16
C ARG A 581 1.08 12.78 -24.61
N ILE A 582 1.05 13.74 -23.68
CA ILE A 582 1.35 15.16 -23.94
C ILE A 582 2.83 15.33 -24.33
N LEU A 583 3.76 14.79 -23.55
CA LEU A 583 5.20 14.87 -23.84
C LEU A 583 5.54 14.25 -25.20
N ARG A 584 4.93 13.11 -25.53
CA ARG A 584 5.09 12.46 -26.85
C ARG A 584 4.52 13.29 -28.00
N SER A 585 3.62 14.24 -27.72
CA SER A 585 3.06 15.11 -28.75
C SER A 585 3.98 16.28 -29.16
N PHE A 586 5.06 16.54 -28.42
CA PHE A 586 6.08 17.56 -28.71
C PHE A 586 7.05 17.07 -29.80
N ASN A 587 6.53 16.88 -31.01
CA ASN A 587 7.24 16.24 -32.12
C ASN A 587 7.96 17.23 -33.07
N GLY A 588 8.12 18.49 -32.68
CA GLY A 588 8.73 19.55 -33.50
C GLY A 588 7.85 20.07 -34.65
N ARG A 589 6.61 19.59 -34.79
CA ARG A 589 5.64 20.09 -35.79
C ARG A 589 4.37 20.64 -35.15
N ARG A 590 3.98 20.07 -34.02
CA ARG A 590 2.84 20.57 -33.25
C ARG A 590 3.14 21.98 -32.76
N LEU A 591 2.15 22.86 -32.86
CA LEU A 591 2.21 24.21 -32.31
C LEU A 591 1.43 24.28 -31.01
N TRP A 592 1.76 25.26 -30.16
CA TRP A 592 0.94 25.63 -29.02
C TRP A 592 -0.44 26.18 -29.48
N ASP A 593 -1.42 26.11 -28.59
CA ASP A 593 -2.71 26.79 -28.77
C ASP A 593 -2.61 28.30 -28.41
N PHE A 594 -1.46 28.74 -27.90
CA PHE A 594 -1.14 30.10 -27.49
C PHE A 594 0.20 30.56 -28.09
N ASP A 595 0.41 31.87 -28.16
CA ASP A 595 1.61 32.53 -28.70
C ASP A 595 2.50 32.96 -27.53
N LEU A 596 3.65 32.29 -27.35
CA LEU A 596 4.59 32.54 -26.25
C LEU A 596 5.51 33.73 -26.54
N GLY A 597 5.77 34.02 -27.81
CA GLY A 597 6.60 35.14 -28.26
C GLY A 597 5.88 36.49 -28.38
N GLU A 598 4.54 36.47 -28.23
CA GLU A 598 3.63 37.59 -28.50
C GLU A 598 3.99 38.30 -29.83
N ASP A 599 4.21 37.51 -30.89
CA ASP A 599 4.56 38.00 -32.23
C ASP A 599 3.48 37.74 -33.28
N GLY A 600 2.37 37.10 -32.87
CA GLY A 600 1.23 36.74 -33.69
C GLY A 600 1.31 35.34 -34.30
N VAL A 601 2.35 34.54 -34.00
CA VAL A 601 2.56 33.19 -34.52
C VAL A 601 2.70 32.19 -33.37
N PRO A 602 1.88 31.13 -33.30
CA PRO A 602 2.06 30.10 -32.27
C PRO A 602 3.41 29.38 -32.39
N ASP A 603 4.13 29.27 -31.28
CA ASP A 603 5.42 28.59 -31.22
C ASP A 603 5.29 27.06 -31.25
N ILE A 604 6.42 26.37 -31.44
CA ILE A 604 6.51 24.91 -31.44
C ILE A 604 6.19 24.36 -30.05
N ALA A 605 5.28 23.40 -29.95
CA ALA A 605 4.95 22.75 -28.70
C ALA A 605 6.15 21.97 -28.15
N GLY A 606 6.52 22.26 -26.89
CA GLY A 606 7.69 21.73 -26.21
C GLY A 606 8.96 22.59 -26.35
N ASP A 607 8.95 23.65 -27.16
CA ASP A 607 9.96 24.72 -27.18
C ASP A 607 9.52 25.82 -26.21
N PHE A 608 9.99 25.75 -24.97
CA PHE A 608 9.59 26.67 -23.91
C PHE A 608 10.44 27.94 -23.90
N ASP A 609 11.70 27.89 -24.32
CA ASP A 609 12.56 29.06 -24.43
C ASP A 609 12.56 29.72 -25.81
N GLY A 610 11.68 29.26 -26.72
CA GLY A 610 11.40 29.83 -28.03
C GLY A 610 12.65 30.01 -28.87
N ASP A 611 13.57 29.04 -28.83
CA ASP A 611 14.82 29.07 -29.59
C ASP A 611 14.71 28.35 -30.95
N GLY A 612 13.55 27.80 -31.25
CA GLY A 612 13.24 27.05 -32.47
C GLY A 612 13.46 25.54 -32.34
N HIS A 613 13.87 25.04 -31.17
CA HIS A 613 14.09 23.63 -30.89
C HIS A 613 13.23 23.14 -29.73
N VAL A 614 12.71 21.90 -29.85
CA VAL A 614 11.98 21.27 -28.74
C VAL A 614 12.94 20.98 -27.58
N ASP A 615 12.59 21.43 -26.38
CA ASP A 615 13.41 21.26 -25.19
C ASP A 615 13.28 19.86 -24.58
N VAL A 616 12.06 19.33 -24.51
CA VAL A 616 11.72 18.07 -23.84
C VAL A 616 10.62 17.33 -24.58
N GLY A 617 10.53 16.01 -24.38
CA GLY A 617 9.51 15.17 -25.00
C GLY A 617 9.87 14.72 -26.42
N GLY A 618 8.85 14.54 -27.27
CA GLY A 618 9.02 13.95 -28.59
C GLY A 618 9.57 12.52 -28.49
N ASP A 619 10.64 12.23 -29.23
CA ASP A 619 11.29 10.91 -29.24
C ASP A 619 12.32 10.74 -28.10
N ALA A 620 12.54 11.75 -27.25
CA ALA A 620 13.47 11.63 -26.12
C ALA A 620 12.96 10.59 -25.10
N PRO A 621 13.85 9.83 -24.43
CA PRO A 621 13.43 8.89 -23.39
C PRO A 621 12.60 9.56 -22.30
N ILE A 622 11.54 8.88 -21.85
CA ILE A 622 10.78 9.25 -20.65
C ILE A 622 11.05 8.16 -19.61
N VAL A 623 11.49 8.58 -18.45
CA VAL A 623 11.89 7.72 -17.34
C VAL A 623 11.22 8.22 -16.06
N MET A 624 11.13 7.41 -15.02
CA MET A 624 10.38 7.78 -13.81
C MET A 624 11.10 7.42 -12.51
N THR A 625 10.99 8.29 -11.53
CA THR A 625 11.52 8.07 -10.17
C THR A 625 10.66 8.81 -9.15
N GLY A 626 10.83 8.48 -7.89
CA GLY A 626 10.12 9.09 -6.78
C GLY A 626 10.39 8.33 -5.49
N ALA A 627 10.14 8.98 -4.37
CA ALA A 627 10.27 8.41 -3.04
C ALA A 627 8.90 8.13 -2.42
N SER A 628 8.77 7.07 -1.61
CA SER A 628 7.54 6.73 -0.87
C SER A 628 6.38 6.42 -1.84
N LEU A 629 5.24 7.14 -1.74
CA LEU A 629 4.19 7.13 -2.76
C LEU A 629 4.75 7.32 -4.18
N GLY A 630 5.76 8.17 -4.37
CA GLY A 630 6.39 8.34 -5.66
C GLY A 630 7.19 7.12 -6.14
N GLY A 631 7.73 6.34 -5.20
CA GLY A 631 8.33 5.04 -5.48
C GLY A 631 7.29 4.02 -5.93
N ILE A 632 6.14 3.96 -5.24
CA ILE A 632 4.99 3.14 -5.62
C ILE A 632 4.49 3.50 -7.02
N MET A 633 4.29 4.79 -7.31
CA MET A 633 3.83 5.23 -8.64
C MET A 633 4.87 4.90 -9.73
N SER A 634 6.17 5.02 -9.44
CA SER A 634 7.22 4.64 -10.39
C SER A 634 7.23 3.14 -10.68
N MET A 635 6.98 2.30 -9.66
CA MET A 635 6.84 0.85 -9.80
C MET A 635 5.65 0.47 -10.69
N LEU A 636 4.48 1.09 -10.44
CA LEU A 636 3.27 0.88 -11.24
C LEU A 636 3.48 1.30 -12.69
N MET A 637 3.90 2.54 -12.89
CA MET A 637 4.03 3.13 -14.23
C MET A 637 5.07 2.41 -15.08
N GLY A 638 6.17 1.92 -14.50
CA GLY A 638 7.16 1.12 -15.24
C GLY A 638 6.60 -0.19 -15.80
N GLY A 639 5.68 -0.83 -15.07
CA GLY A 639 4.98 -2.04 -15.51
C GLY A 639 3.69 -1.80 -16.29
N ALA A 640 3.21 -0.56 -16.38
CA ALA A 640 1.86 -0.23 -16.88
C ALA A 640 1.84 0.70 -18.09
N GLU A 641 2.88 1.53 -18.33
CA GLU A 641 2.94 2.46 -19.46
C GLU A 641 4.13 2.15 -20.39
N PRO A 642 3.88 1.68 -21.63
CA PRO A 642 4.92 1.35 -22.62
C PRO A 642 5.94 2.44 -22.93
N GLN A 643 5.59 3.71 -22.75
CA GLN A 643 6.44 4.84 -23.11
C GLN A 643 7.42 5.25 -22.00
N ILE A 644 7.31 4.67 -20.81
CA ILE A 644 8.30 4.76 -19.74
C ILE A 644 9.25 3.58 -19.89
N THR A 645 10.53 3.86 -20.06
CA THR A 645 11.53 2.85 -20.48
C THR A 645 12.57 2.53 -19.41
N ALA A 646 12.66 3.35 -18.36
CA ALA A 646 13.45 3.06 -17.17
C ALA A 646 12.82 3.69 -15.93
N VAL A 647 12.90 2.98 -14.80
CA VAL A 647 12.39 3.46 -13.51
C VAL A 647 13.38 3.23 -12.37
N ALA A 648 13.45 4.17 -11.44
CA ALA A 648 14.25 4.07 -10.23
C ALA A 648 13.39 4.39 -9.00
N PRO A 649 12.51 3.48 -8.54
CA PRO A 649 11.68 3.71 -7.37
C PRO A 649 12.51 3.71 -6.08
N ILE A 650 12.30 4.72 -5.23
CA ILE A 650 12.97 4.87 -3.93
C ILE A 650 11.95 4.61 -2.83
N ALA A 651 12.24 3.70 -1.91
CA ALA A 651 11.36 3.38 -0.78
C ALA A 651 9.89 3.15 -1.19
N GLY A 652 9.69 2.52 -2.36
CA GLY A 652 8.40 2.00 -2.79
C GLY A 652 8.23 0.54 -2.36
N GLY A 653 7.02 -0.01 -2.53
CA GLY A 653 6.74 -1.40 -2.18
C GLY A 653 5.43 -1.91 -2.77
N GLY A 654 5.32 -3.22 -2.89
CA GLY A 654 4.07 -3.92 -3.25
C GLY A 654 3.55 -4.79 -2.11
N GLY A 655 2.32 -5.27 -2.22
CA GLY A 655 1.59 -5.91 -1.13
C GLY A 655 1.02 -4.86 -0.17
N TYR A 656 0.04 -4.08 -0.63
CA TYR A 656 -0.50 -2.94 0.10
C TYR A 656 -1.03 -3.28 1.49
N VAL A 657 -1.64 -4.45 1.66
CA VAL A 657 -2.10 -4.87 2.99
C VAL A 657 -0.91 -5.11 3.92
N ASP A 658 0.20 -5.66 3.44
CA ASP A 658 1.40 -5.87 4.26
C ASP A 658 2.03 -4.56 4.70
N ILE A 659 2.06 -3.59 3.79
CA ILE A 659 2.46 -2.22 4.10
C ILE A 659 1.54 -1.66 5.19
N GLY A 660 0.23 -1.71 4.98
CA GLY A 660 -0.77 -1.18 5.92
C GLY A 660 -0.71 -1.80 7.32
N MET A 661 -0.35 -3.09 7.43
CA MET A 661 -0.30 -3.79 8.72
C MET A 661 0.98 -3.54 9.53
N ARG A 662 2.05 -3.02 8.92
CA ARG A 662 3.34 -2.79 9.59
C ARG A 662 3.84 -1.36 9.54
N THR A 663 3.19 -0.51 8.74
CA THR A 663 3.66 0.85 8.52
C THR A 663 3.71 1.67 9.81
N VAL A 664 4.79 2.44 9.98
CA VAL A 664 4.88 3.53 10.97
C VAL A 664 4.67 4.91 10.33
N GLN A 665 4.29 4.96 9.06
CA GLN A 665 4.03 6.19 8.32
C GLN A 665 2.80 6.89 8.90
N GLY A 666 3.03 8.05 9.52
CA GLY A 666 1.97 8.96 9.92
C GLY A 666 1.06 9.31 8.74
N GLY A 667 -0.22 9.38 9.03
CA GLY A 667 -1.34 9.53 8.11
C GLY A 667 -1.86 8.24 7.51
N ALA A 668 -0.98 7.32 7.09
CA ALA A 668 -1.43 6.02 6.61
C ALA A 668 -1.91 5.13 7.77
N LEU A 669 -1.17 5.10 8.89
CA LEU A 669 -1.54 4.35 10.08
C LEU A 669 -2.90 4.80 10.63
N GLU A 670 -3.13 6.11 10.74
CA GLU A 670 -4.37 6.70 11.22
C GLU A 670 -5.53 6.42 10.24
N ALA A 671 -5.38 6.78 8.96
CA ALA A 671 -6.46 6.65 7.98
C ALA A 671 -6.90 5.18 7.76
N PHE A 672 -5.98 4.22 7.92
CA PHE A 672 -6.25 2.81 7.73
C PHE A 672 -6.51 2.07 9.06
N VAL A 673 -5.52 1.98 9.95
CA VAL A 673 -5.60 1.16 11.16
C VAL A 673 -6.55 1.77 12.20
N LEU A 674 -6.60 3.09 12.37
CA LEU A 674 -7.56 3.69 13.31
C LEU A 674 -9.00 3.54 12.84
N ARG A 675 -9.28 3.58 11.52
CA ARG A 675 -10.63 3.30 11.00
C ARG A 675 -11.04 1.86 11.24
N MET A 676 -10.10 0.93 11.08
CA MET A 676 -10.32 -0.49 11.31
C MET A 676 -10.60 -0.75 12.80
N MET A 677 -9.82 -0.14 13.69
CA MET A 677 -9.96 -0.38 15.13
C MET A 677 -11.04 0.46 15.80
N GLY A 678 -11.29 1.67 15.29
CA GLY A 678 -12.15 2.67 15.90
C GLY A 678 -13.59 2.70 15.37
N PRO A 679 -14.41 3.65 15.86
CA PRO A 679 -14.11 4.58 16.94
C PRO A 679 -13.72 3.92 18.26
N LEU A 680 -12.78 4.53 18.97
CA LEU A 680 -12.33 4.06 20.29
C LEU A 680 -12.95 4.92 21.38
N TYR A 681 -13.42 4.28 22.45
CA TYR A 681 -13.94 4.91 23.66
C TYR A 681 -13.00 4.62 24.80
N VAL A 682 -12.32 5.65 25.30
CA VAL A 682 -11.20 5.52 26.22
C VAL A 682 -11.50 6.26 27.51
N GLY A 683 -11.18 5.64 28.64
CA GLY A 683 -11.38 6.18 29.98
C GLY A 683 -10.12 6.18 30.82
N ASP A 684 -9.86 7.29 31.51
CA ASP A 684 -8.78 7.45 32.48
C ASP A 684 -9.35 7.89 33.84
N LEU A 685 -9.17 7.08 34.89
CA LEU A 685 -9.59 7.38 36.26
C LEU A 685 -8.60 8.35 36.93
N ASP A 686 -9.07 9.52 37.35
CA ASP A 686 -8.27 10.47 38.12
C ASP A 686 -8.13 9.99 39.58
N PRO A 687 -6.92 9.69 40.06
CA PRO A 687 -6.71 9.19 41.42
C PRO A 687 -7.01 10.23 42.51
N ASN A 688 -7.04 11.53 42.18
CA ASN A 688 -7.29 12.60 43.14
C ASN A 688 -8.77 12.88 43.32
N THR A 689 -9.54 12.83 42.24
CA THR A 689 -10.98 13.16 42.25
C THR A 689 -11.87 11.92 42.27
N GLY A 690 -11.37 10.76 41.84
CA GLY A 690 -12.16 9.54 41.68
C GLY A 690 -13.12 9.59 40.48
N LEU A 691 -12.93 10.55 39.57
CA LEU A 691 -13.72 10.70 38.35
C LEU A 691 -13.06 9.95 37.18
N MET A 692 -13.84 9.19 36.44
CA MET A 692 -13.43 8.56 35.18
C MET A 692 -13.67 9.56 34.04
N HIS A 693 -12.58 10.03 33.42
CA HIS A 693 -12.61 10.92 32.27
C HIS A 693 -12.73 10.12 30.99
N MET A 694 -13.88 10.23 30.31
CA MET A 694 -14.14 9.56 29.05
C MET A 694 -13.86 10.48 27.87
N ARG A 695 -13.21 9.93 26.85
CA ARG A 695 -12.95 10.55 25.56
C ARG A 695 -13.14 9.55 24.43
N THR A 696 -13.33 10.05 23.23
CA THR A 696 -13.24 9.23 22.02
C THR A 696 -11.93 9.52 21.30
N VAL A 697 -11.33 8.47 20.75
CA VAL A 697 -10.23 8.57 19.79
C VAL A 697 -10.79 8.13 18.45
N VAL A 698 -10.83 9.08 17.53
CA VAL A 698 -11.28 8.89 16.16
C VAL A 698 -10.23 9.42 15.22
N VAL A 699 -10.33 8.97 14.00
CA VAL A 699 -9.55 9.49 12.89
C VAL A 699 -10.08 10.84 12.43
N ASP A 700 -9.22 11.72 11.95
CA ASP A 700 -9.57 13.00 11.35
C ASP A 700 -8.87 13.09 10.00
N LEU A 701 -9.56 12.63 8.95
CA LEU A 701 -8.97 12.33 7.65
C LEU A 701 -7.81 11.32 7.76
N ASN A 702 -6.58 11.83 7.87
CA ASN A 702 -5.32 11.11 8.05
C ASN A 702 -4.55 11.61 9.30
N ASP A 703 -5.24 12.10 10.32
CA ASP A 703 -4.68 12.38 11.64
C ASP A 703 -5.56 11.72 12.72
N VAL A 704 -5.19 11.88 13.98
CA VAL A 704 -5.93 11.40 15.15
C VAL A 704 -6.59 12.57 15.90
N ALA A 705 -7.91 12.53 16.00
CA ALA A 705 -8.67 13.41 16.88
C ALA A 705 -9.00 12.72 18.21
N ARG A 706 -8.71 13.43 19.30
CA ARG A 706 -9.15 13.06 20.66
C ARG A 706 -10.17 14.09 21.11
N ARG A 707 -11.39 13.66 21.44
CA ARG A 707 -12.47 14.56 21.86
C ARG A 707 -13.09 14.12 23.18
N PRO A 708 -13.30 15.06 24.12
CA PRO A 708 -13.90 14.73 25.42
C PRO A 708 -15.35 14.28 25.23
N LEU A 709 -15.74 13.24 25.98
CA LEU A 709 -17.14 12.80 26.03
C LEU A 709 -17.79 13.25 27.34
N GLY A 710 -17.07 13.21 28.46
CA GLY A 710 -17.57 13.64 29.77
C GLY A 710 -16.92 12.87 30.91
N THR A 711 -17.41 13.07 32.13
CA THR A 711 -16.91 12.40 33.33
C THR A 711 -18.00 11.60 34.03
N VAL A 712 -17.63 10.46 34.63
CA VAL A 712 -18.52 9.66 35.48
C VAL A 712 -17.84 9.32 36.80
N ALA A 713 -18.61 9.27 37.89
CA ALA A 713 -18.12 8.92 39.22
C ALA A 713 -18.41 7.45 39.58
N GLY A 714 -17.66 6.91 40.53
CA GLY A 714 -17.93 5.59 41.14
C GLY A 714 -17.42 4.38 40.37
N VAL A 715 -16.63 4.59 39.30
CA VAL A 715 -15.92 3.54 38.57
C VAL A 715 -14.69 3.09 39.38
N CYS A 716 -14.44 1.80 39.42
CA CYS A 716 -13.32 1.17 40.12
C CYS A 716 -12.51 0.30 39.15
N VAL A 717 -11.24 0.07 39.51
CA VAL A 717 -10.42 -0.96 38.84
C VAL A 717 -11.12 -2.32 38.96
N GLY A 718 -11.15 -3.07 37.86
CA GLY A 718 -11.83 -4.35 37.71
C GLY A 718 -13.28 -4.26 37.24
N ASP A 719 -13.85 -3.06 37.08
CA ASP A 719 -15.17 -2.89 36.47
C ASP A 719 -15.15 -3.11 34.95
N THR A 720 -16.32 -3.42 34.38
CA THR A 720 -16.49 -3.64 32.93
C THR A 720 -17.14 -2.42 32.28
N LEU A 721 -16.51 -1.87 31.23
CA LEU A 721 -17.13 -0.93 30.31
C LEU A 721 -17.81 -1.70 29.16
N VAL A 722 -19.05 -1.34 28.85
CA VAL A 722 -19.74 -1.74 27.61
C VAL A 722 -20.15 -0.47 26.86
N ALA A 723 -19.59 -0.28 25.67
CA ALA A 723 -20.02 0.72 24.71
C ALA A 723 -21.10 0.11 23.81
N GLU A 724 -22.24 0.79 23.70
CA GLU A 724 -23.40 0.34 22.92
C GLU A 724 -23.69 1.33 21.80
N ASN A 725 -23.79 0.82 20.58
CA ASN A 725 -24.35 1.56 19.46
C ASN A 725 -25.85 1.25 19.38
N LEU A 726 -26.67 2.28 19.60
CA LEU A 726 -28.13 2.13 19.72
C LEU A 726 -28.83 2.07 18.36
N ALA A 727 -28.15 2.39 17.25
CA ALA A 727 -28.71 2.29 15.91
C ALA A 727 -28.62 0.87 15.34
N ASN A 728 -27.48 0.19 15.52
CA ASN A 728 -27.23 -1.13 14.95
C ASN A 728 -27.17 -2.27 15.99
N GLY A 729 -27.19 -1.95 17.28
CA GLY A 729 -27.11 -2.93 18.37
C GLY A 729 -25.70 -3.50 18.61
N ALA A 730 -24.67 -2.96 17.95
CA ALA A 730 -23.29 -3.36 18.16
C ALA A 730 -22.83 -3.02 19.58
N ARG A 731 -21.90 -3.83 20.08
CA ARG A 731 -21.35 -3.70 21.43
C ARG A 731 -19.84 -3.90 21.39
N GLY A 732 -19.14 -2.97 22.03
CA GLY A 732 -17.72 -3.05 22.36
C GLY A 732 -17.55 -3.06 23.87
N CYS A 733 -16.49 -3.66 24.37
CA CYS A 733 -16.26 -3.74 25.81
C CYS A 733 -14.78 -3.64 26.16
N GLY A 734 -14.52 -3.44 27.44
CA GLY A 734 -13.18 -3.31 28.00
C GLY A 734 -13.20 -3.39 29.52
N LEU A 735 -12.13 -3.90 30.11
CA LEU A 735 -11.96 -3.90 31.56
C LEU A 735 -11.23 -2.63 32.03
N VAL A 736 -11.62 -2.12 33.20
CA VAL A 736 -10.89 -1.04 33.88
C VAL A 736 -9.65 -1.62 34.53
N LEU A 737 -8.53 -1.64 33.80
CA LEU A 737 -7.25 -2.18 34.24
C LEU A 737 -6.48 -1.17 35.12
N PRO A 738 -5.63 -1.61 36.06
CA PRO A 738 -4.72 -0.72 36.78
C PRO A 738 -3.87 0.12 35.81
N PRO A 739 -3.66 1.44 36.05
CA PRO A 739 -4.03 2.22 37.25
C PRO A 739 -5.45 2.84 37.22
N GLY A 740 -6.35 2.36 36.36
CA GLY A 740 -7.69 2.91 36.16
C GLY A 740 -7.96 3.30 34.71
N ARG A 741 -7.47 2.49 33.77
CA ARG A 741 -7.52 2.71 32.32
C ARG A 741 -8.48 1.73 31.68
N VAL A 742 -9.28 2.19 30.73
CA VAL A 742 -10.18 1.34 29.96
C VAL A 742 -10.26 1.82 28.52
N ARG A 743 -10.51 0.88 27.60
CA ARG A 743 -10.77 1.13 26.19
C ARG A 743 -11.83 0.16 25.70
N ALA A 744 -12.73 0.63 24.85
CA ALA A 744 -13.63 -0.20 24.05
C ALA A 744 -13.62 0.27 22.59
N SER A 745 -13.53 -0.67 21.66
CA SER A 745 -13.70 -0.44 20.21
C SER A 745 -15.14 -0.74 19.82
N LEU A 746 -15.78 0.09 18.99
CA LEU A 746 -17.21 -0.08 18.68
C LEU A 746 -17.52 0.17 17.20
N GLU A 747 -18.21 -0.79 16.58
CA GLU A 747 -18.68 -0.64 15.20
C GLU A 747 -19.73 0.46 15.09
N SER A 748 -19.37 1.53 14.36
CA SER A 748 -20.19 2.73 14.29
C SER A 748 -20.20 3.32 12.89
N ASP A 749 -21.33 3.89 12.49
CA ASP A 749 -21.38 4.91 11.43
C ASP A 749 -21.39 6.30 12.07
N ARG A 750 -20.85 7.30 11.35
CA ARG A 750 -20.86 8.69 11.81
C ARG A 750 -22.28 9.14 12.13
N GLY A 751 -22.48 9.66 13.34
CA GLY A 751 -23.77 10.16 13.84
C GLY A 751 -24.61 9.14 14.60
N ASP A 752 -24.21 7.86 14.66
CA ASP A 752 -24.93 6.84 15.42
C ASP A 752 -25.05 7.20 16.90
N PRO A 753 -26.21 7.04 17.55
CA PRO A 753 -26.39 7.28 18.97
C PRO A 753 -25.66 6.24 19.82
N ILE A 754 -24.83 6.70 20.77
CA ILE A 754 -23.94 5.85 21.58
C ILE A 754 -24.27 5.99 23.07
N ARG A 755 -24.02 4.92 23.82
CA ARG A 755 -24.05 4.92 25.28
C ARG A 755 -22.88 4.12 25.85
N LEU A 756 -22.27 4.63 26.91
CA LEU A 756 -21.21 3.93 27.65
C LEU A 756 -21.75 3.52 29.02
N VAL A 757 -21.74 2.23 29.32
CA VAL A 757 -22.28 1.66 30.57
C VAL A 757 -21.18 0.98 31.35
N PHE A 758 -21.02 1.34 32.62
CA PHE A 758 -20.09 0.69 33.53
C PHE A 758 -20.83 -0.28 34.45
N TYR A 759 -20.39 -1.54 34.48
CA TYR A 759 -20.92 -2.58 35.35
C TYR A 759 -19.93 -2.91 36.47
N ALA A 760 -20.46 -3.31 37.63
CA ALA A 760 -19.62 -3.64 38.77
C ALA A 760 -18.90 -4.98 38.60
N GLY A 761 -17.56 -4.96 38.60
CA GLY A 761 -16.70 -6.14 38.43
C GLY A 761 -16.51 -6.59 36.98
N SER A 762 -15.74 -7.66 36.79
CA SER A 762 -15.56 -8.35 35.50
C SER A 762 -16.76 -9.28 35.29
N VAL A 763 -17.68 -8.88 34.42
CA VAL A 763 -19.03 -9.46 34.31
C VAL A 763 -19.38 -9.87 32.88
N LEU A 764 -18.38 -10.04 32.02
CA LEU A 764 -18.61 -10.54 30.67
C LEU A 764 -18.95 -12.03 30.71
N ILE A 765 -19.85 -12.47 29.83
CA ILE A 765 -20.19 -13.88 29.67
C ILE A 765 -19.13 -14.51 28.74
N PRO A 766 -18.35 -15.49 29.21
CA PRO A 766 -17.36 -16.17 28.39
C PRO A 766 -17.92 -16.73 27.08
N GLY A 767 -17.15 -16.62 25.99
CA GLY A 767 -17.54 -17.10 24.66
C GLY A 767 -18.66 -16.29 24.00
N THR A 768 -19.00 -15.11 24.53
CA THR A 768 -19.97 -14.21 23.92
C THR A 768 -19.36 -12.83 23.71
N LYS A 769 -19.75 -12.17 22.61
CA LYS A 769 -19.28 -10.82 22.31
C LYS A 769 -19.95 -9.78 23.21
N CYS A 770 -19.20 -9.26 24.19
CA CYS A 770 -19.59 -8.14 25.05
C CYS A 770 -20.99 -8.26 25.68
N GLN A 771 -21.40 -9.47 26.06
CA GLN A 771 -22.66 -9.69 26.79
C GLN A 771 -22.40 -9.74 28.28
N VAL A 772 -23.35 -9.19 29.05
CA VAL A 772 -23.36 -9.23 30.50
C VAL A 772 -24.57 -10.01 30.99
N PRO A 773 -24.49 -10.73 32.13
CA PRO A 773 -25.63 -11.43 32.70
C PRO A 773 -26.82 -10.50 32.97
N PRO A 774 -28.06 -10.94 32.72
CA PRO A 774 -29.24 -10.17 33.08
C PRO A 774 -29.28 -9.81 34.57
N GLY A 775 -29.60 -8.55 34.89
CA GLY A 775 -29.69 -8.07 36.27
C GLY A 775 -28.36 -7.67 36.90
N THR A 776 -27.24 -7.73 36.16
CA THR A 776 -25.94 -7.22 36.61
C THR A 776 -26.05 -5.73 36.99
N PRO A 777 -25.61 -5.33 38.19
CA PRO A 777 -25.70 -3.94 38.63
C PRO A 777 -24.90 -2.98 37.74
N VAL A 778 -25.58 -1.97 37.19
CA VAL A 778 -24.94 -0.82 36.54
C VAL A 778 -24.41 0.12 37.63
N ARG A 779 -23.11 0.45 37.57
CA ARG A 779 -22.51 1.44 38.46
C ARG A 779 -22.84 2.86 38.04
N THR A 780 -22.63 3.14 36.75
CA THR A 780 -22.83 4.47 36.18
C THR A 780 -22.92 4.36 34.66
N MET A 781 -23.33 5.43 34.00
CA MET A 781 -23.44 5.51 32.56
C MET A 781 -23.15 6.92 32.05
N LEU A 782 -22.66 7.01 30.81
CA LEU A 782 -22.49 8.25 30.07
C LEU A 782 -23.24 8.11 28.73
N ASP A 783 -24.24 8.97 28.53
CA ASP A 783 -25.06 9.01 27.31
C ASP A 783 -25.26 10.43 26.75
N ARG A 784 -24.58 11.43 27.35
CA ARG A 784 -24.56 12.82 26.89
C ARG A 784 -23.15 13.39 26.93
N PHE A 785 -22.88 14.35 26.04
CA PHE A 785 -21.62 15.11 26.05
C PHE A 785 -21.51 15.96 27.33
N GLY A 786 -20.34 15.95 27.95
CA GLY A 786 -20.06 16.73 29.16
C GLY A 786 -19.55 18.15 28.91
N GLU A 787 -19.02 18.42 27.71
CA GLU A 787 -18.34 19.67 27.37
C GLU A 787 -18.66 20.11 25.93
N ASP A 788 -18.53 21.41 25.67
CA ASP A 788 -18.65 21.98 24.32
C ASP A 788 -17.34 21.78 23.55
N PHE A 789 -17.41 21.36 22.29
CA PHE A 789 -16.25 21.29 21.41
C PHE A 789 -16.62 21.44 19.93
N VAL A 790 -15.61 21.65 19.10
CA VAL A 790 -15.72 21.68 17.64
C VAL A 790 -14.94 20.51 17.06
N TYR A 791 -15.52 19.85 16.05
CA TYR A 791 -14.87 18.79 15.30
C TYR A 791 -15.35 18.83 13.85
N GLN A 792 -14.42 18.89 12.89
CA GLN A 792 -14.67 19.04 11.46
C GLN A 792 -15.76 20.06 11.13
N ALA A 793 -15.52 21.32 11.53
CA ALA A 793 -16.45 22.46 11.42
C ALA A 793 -17.83 22.29 12.10
N GLN A 794 -18.11 21.17 12.78
CA GLN A 794 -19.37 20.91 13.47
C GLN A 794 -19.24 21.23 14.98
N GLN A 795 -20.23 21.92 15.53
CA GLN A 795 -20.34 22.19 16.97
C GLN A 795 -21.05 21.04 17.70
N PHE A 796 -20.49 20.65 18.85
CA PHE A 796 -21.07 19.71 19.80
C PHE A 796 -21.22 20.41 21.14
N ARG A 797 -22.38 20.27 21.78
CA ARG A 797 -22.71 20.99 23.01
C ARG A 797 -22.88 20.04 24.19
N ALA A 798 -22.44 20.50 25.36
CA ALA A 798 -22.69 19.85 26.63
C ALA A 798 -24.20 19.60 26.82
N GLY A 799 -24.54 18.38 27.22
CA GLY A 799 -25.92 17.92 27.42
C GLY A 799 -26.58 17.31 26.17
N GLU A 800 -26.03 17.46 24.96
CA GLU A 800 -26.51 16.73 23.78
C GLU A 800 -26.28 15.21 23.93
N PRO A 801 -27.16 14.34 23.39
CA PRO A 801 -26.92 12.90 23.37
C PRO A 801 -25.59 12.54 22.71
N LEU A 802 -24.88 11.56 23.28
CA LEU A 802 -23.66 11.04 22.67
C LEU A 802 -23.96 10.42 21.31
N ARG A 803 -23.08 10.71 20.35
CA ARG A 803 -23.09 10.12 19.02
C ARG A 803 -21.67 9.82 18.55
N ALA A 804 -21.50 8.82 17.70
CA ALA A 804 -20.23 8.51 17.06
C ALA A 804 -19.80 9.70 16.17
N LEU A 805 -18.54 10.10 16.29
CA LEU A 805 -18.01 11.23 15.51
C LEU A 805 -17.60 10.82 14.09
N GLU A 806 -17.24 9.55 13.91
CA GLU A 806 -16.74 8.97 12.65
C GLU A 806 -17.25 7.54 12.49
N ASP A 807 -17.22 7.04 11.25
CA ASP A 807 -17.43 5.63 10.95
C ASP A 807 -16.17 4.78 11.23
N GLY A 808 -16.37 3.48 11.49
CA GLY A 808 -15.28 2.54 11.66
C GLY A 808 -15.72 1.11 11.97
N LEU A 809 -14.79 0.16 11.81
CA LEU A 809 -15.07 -1.28 11.91
C LEU A 809 -14.99 -1.82 13.33
N GLY A 810 -14.53 -1.03 14.30
CA GLY A 810 -14.50 -1.39 15.72
C GLY A 810 -13.74 -2.69 16.04
N ARG A 811 -12.75 -3.09 15.23
CA ARG A 811 -12.04 -4.38 15.39
C ARG A 811 -10.85 -4.23 16.35
N PRO A 812 -10.83 -4.92 17.50
CA PRO A 812 -9.62 -5.03 18.29
C PRO A 812 -8.49 -5.65 17.47
N ARG A 813 -7.25 -5.24 17.73
CA ARG A 813 -6.08 -5.92 17.12
C ARG A 813 -5.92 -7.31 17.72
N ASN A 814 -5.09 -8.13 17.10
CA ASN A 814 -4.81 -9.51 17.49
C ASN A 814 -5.99 -10.49 17.31
N THR A 815 -7.07 -10.08 16.62
CA THR A 815 -8.28 -10.90 16.37
C THR A 815 -8.37 -11.51 14.96
N PRO A 816 -9.13 -12.60 14.76
CA PRO A 816 -9.33 -13.24 13.45
C PRO A 816 -9.94 -12.31 12.42
N GLU A 817 -10.79 -11.39 12.86
CA GLU A 817 -11.46 -10.41 12.02
C GLU A 817 -10.46 -9.49 11.32
N VAL A 818 -9.42 -9.02 12.02
CA VAL A 818 -8.37 -8.17 11.42
C VAL A 818 -7.63 -8.93 10.32
N ARG A 819 -7.28 -10.19 10.55
CA ARG A 819 -6.58 -11.06 9.58
C ARG A 819 -7.45 -11.31 8.35
N ARG A 820 -8.75 -11.54 8.56
CA ARG A 820 -9.73 -11.73 7.49
C ARG A 820 -9.97 -10.45 6.68
N LEU A 821 -10.07 -9.31 7.35
CA LEU A 821 -10.19 -8.00 6.70
C LEU A 821 -8.97 -7.68 5.86
N GLY A 822 -7.76 -7.96 6.35
CA GLY A 822 -6.53 -7.82 5.57
C GLY A 822 -6.56 -8.68 4.30
N SER A 823 -6.95 -9.96 4.42
CA SER A 823 -7.03 -10.86 3.27
C SER A 823 -8.04 -10.39 2.21
N ILE A 824 -9.23 -9.95 2.62
CA ILE A 824 -10.24 -9.38 1.72
C ILE A 824 -9.78 -8.02 1.18
N GLY A 825 -9.01 -7.26 1.96
CA GLY A 825 -8.50 -5.98 1.53
C GLY A 825 -7.53 -6.11 0.36
N GLN A 826 -6.68 -7.14 0.37
CA GLN A 826 -5.74 -7.40 -0.72
C GLN A 826 -6.48 -7.71 -2.03
N LEU A 827 -7.56 -8.50 -1.97
CA LEU A 827 -8.47 -8.71 -3.10
C LEU A 827 -8.93 -7.38 -3.73
N ILE A 828 -9.33 -6.41 -2.91
CA ILE A 828 -9.84 -5.14 -3.43
C ILE A 828 -8.73 -4.35 -4.10
N VAL A 829 -7.55 -4.25 -3.48
CA VAL A 829 -6.48 -3.33 -3.93
C VAL A 829 -5.53 -3.91 -4.97
N ASP A 830 -5.57 -5.21 -5.24
CA ASP A 830 -4.78 -5.89 -6.28
C ASP A 830 -4.70 -5.12 -7.62
N PRO A 831 -5.79 -4.53 -8.17
CA PRO A 831 -5.75 -3.75 -9.40
C PRO A 831 -4.88 -2.48 -9.38
N ALA A 832 -4.39 -2.08 -8.21
CA ALA A 832 -3.57 -0.90 -7.99
C ALA A 832 -2.26 -1.22 -7.24
N ASP A 833 -1.98 -2.50 -6.98
CA ASP A 833 -0.81 -2.94 -6.21
C ASP A 833 0.43 -3.09 -7.11
N PRO A 834 1.57 -2.44 -6.80
CA PRO A 834 2.80 -2.55 -7.57
C PRO A 834 3.26 -3.98 -7.82
N VAL A 835 3.03 -4.91 -6.89
CA VAL A 835 3.47 -6.30 -7.04
C VAL A 835 2.82 -6.98 -8.26
N VAL A 836 1.58 -6.60 -8.59
CA VAL A 836 0.83 -7.17 -9.72
C VAL A 836 1.38 -6.69 -11.06
N PHE A 837 1.90 -5.46 -11.11
CA PHE A 837 2.50 -4.89 -12.32
C PHE A 837 4.00 -5.22 -12.47
N ALA A 838 4.64 -5.72 -11.42
CA ALA A 838 6.08 -6.02 -11.41
C ALA A 838 6.53 -7.00 -12.51
N PRO A 839 5.80 -8.11 -12.83
CA PRO A 839 6.20 -9.02 -13.90
C PRO A 839 6.27 -8.34 -15.27
N HIS A 840 5.46 -7.30 -15.50
CA HIS A 840 5.37 -6.59 -16.78
C HIS A 840 6.54 -5.64 -17.07
N LEU A 841 7.48 -5.49 -16.12
CA LEU A 841 8.73 -4.77 -16.33
C LEU A 841 9.68 -5.51 -17.27
N LEU A 842 9.93 -6.80 -16.98
CA LEU A 842 11.01 -7.58 -17.61
C LEU A 842 10.60 -8.99 -18.04
N LEU A 843 9.61 -9.59 -17.37
CA LEU A 843 9.31 -11.02 -17.50
C LEU A 843 8.19 -11.28 -18.49
N GLU A 844 7.07 -10.58 -18.32
CA GLU A 844 5.82 -10.79 -19.05
C GLU A 844 5.22 -9.45 -19.49
N PRO A 845 5.74 -8.79 -20.53
CA PRO A 845 5.23 -7.51 -21.00
C PRO A 845 3.71 -7.45 -21.16
N LEU A 846 3.08 -6.41 -20.62
CA LEU A 846 1.67 -6.13 -20.86
C LEU A 846 1.48 -5.66 -22.30
N GLU A 847 0.59 -6.30 -23.04
CA GLU A 847 0.34 -6.01 -24.45
C GLU A 847 -0.83 -5.04 -24.66
N PHE A 848 -0.61 -4.03 -25.52
CA PHE A 848 -1.62 -3.07 -25.97
C PHE A 848 -1.86 -3.26 -27.48
N PRO A 849 -2.78 -4.17 -27.87
CA PRO A 849 -2.90 -4.63 -29.25
C PRO A 849 -3.31 -3.54 -30.24
N PHE A 850 -4.12 -2.55 -29.83
CA PHE A 850 -4.57 -1.51 -30.77
C PHE A 850 -3.47 -0.49 -31.09
N THR A 851 -2.61 -0.18 -30.13
CA THR A 851 -1.45 0.70 -30.36
C THR A 851 -0.20 -0.06 -30.81
N ARG A 852 -0.21 -1.40 -30.70
CA ARG A 852 0.93 -2.29 -30.97
C ARG A 852 2.13 -2.02 -30.08
N GLU A 853 1.86 -1.59 -28.86
CA GLU A 853 2.86 -1.32 -27.85
C GLU A 853 2.90 -2.45 -26.81
N ARG A 854 4.04 -2.57 -26.13
CA ARG A 854 4.24 -3.50 -25.03
C ARG A 854 5.01 -2.77 -23.94
N THR A 855 4.74 -3.10 -22.68
CA THR A 855 5.54 -2.58 -21.57
C THR A 855 6.95 -3.18 -21.60
N GLY A 856 7.86 -2.50 -20.91
CA GLY A 856 9.24 -2.92 -20.77
C GLY A 856 10.06 -1.78 -20.20
N SER A 857 10.46 -1.91 -18.93
CA SER A 857 11.27 -0.91 -18.26
C SER A 857 12.47 -1.55 -17.58
N HIS A 858 13.64 -0.97 -17.79
CA HIS A 858 14.79 -1.22 -16.91
C HIS A 858 14.46 -0.67 -15.52
N VAL A 859 14.84 -1.39 -14.46
CA VAL A 859 14.44 -1.03 -13.10
C VAL A 859 15.61 -1.05 -12.11
N LEU A 860 15.77 0.03 -11.36
CA LEU A 860 16.65 0.11 -10.19
C LEU A 860 15.79 0.27 -8.94
N THR A 861 15.41 -0.84 -8.31
CA THR A 861 14.65 -0.82 -7.05
C THR A 861 15.56 -0.44 -5.89
N VAL A 862 15.28 0.70 -5.26
CA VAL A 862 16.02 1.19 -4.08
C VAL A 862 15.15 1.03 -2.84
N THR A 863 15.39 -0.03 -2.07
CA THR A 863 14.65 -0.34 -0.84
C THR A 863 15.51 -0.03 0.37
N SER A 864 15.21 1.04 1.09
CA SER A 864 16.04 1.44 2.23
C SER A 864 16.05 0.38 3.34
N GLN A 865 17.25 -0.02 3.78
CA GLN A 865 17.40 -0.97 4.88
C GLN A 865 16.81 -0.37 6.16
N GLY A 866 15.94 -1.13 6.85
CA GLY A 866 15.29 -0.68 8.08
C GLY A 866 14.10 0.26 7.87
N ASP A 867 13.65 0.50 6.63
CA ASP A 867 12.45 1.29 6.38
C ASP A 867 11.20 0.53 6.88
N MET A 868 10.45 1.18 7.77
CA MET A 868 9.16 0.71 8.27
C MET A 868 8.00 1.64 7.89
N ASN A 869 8.25 2.78 7.23
CA ASN A 869 7.17 3.58 6.65
C ASN A 869 6.62 2.85 5.43
N VAL A 870 7.52 2.34 4.58
CA VAL A 870 7.22 1.32 3.57
C VAL A 870 8.11 0.12 3.88
N PRO A 871 7.60 -0.92 4.56
CA PRO A 871 8.39 -2.03 5.08
C PRO A 871 9.34 -2.61 4.03
N ALA A 872 10.63 -2.82 4.34
CA ALA A 872 11.60 -3.34 3.37
C ALA A 872 11.18 -4.67 2.67
N SER A 873 10.43 -5.52 3.38
CA SER A 873 9.78 -6.72 2.82
C SER A 873 8.87 -6.45 1.61
N SER A 874 8.21 -5.29 1.54
CA SER A 874 7.34 -4.89 0.42
C SER A 874 8.15 -4.54 -0.84
N GLY A 875 9.30 -3.88 -0.68
CA GLY A 875 10.23 -3.61 -1.78
C GLY A 875 10.88 -4.89 -2.31
N ALA A 876 11.26 -5.81 -1.42
CA ALA A 876 11.75 -7.14 -1.79
C ALA A 876 10.67 -7.99 -2.49
N THR A 877 9.42 -7.89 -2.04
CA THR A 877 8.27 -8.58 -2.67
C THR A 877 8.06 -8.11 -4.11
N PHE A 878 8.08 -6.79 -4.34
CA PHE A 878 8.06 -6.23 -5.69
C PHE A 878 9.26 -6.72 -6.54
N ALA A 879 10.47 -6.63 -6.00
CA ALA A 879 11.69 -7.04 -6.70
C ALA A 879 11.72 -8.54 -7.01
N ARG A 880 11.15 -9.39 -6.13
CA ARG A 880 10.95 -10.83 -6.37
C ARG A 880 9.98 -11.07 -7.52
N ALA A 881 8.83 -10.40 -7.53
CA ALA A 881 7.84 -10.50 -8.60
C ALA A 881 8.36 -9.95 -9.95
N ALA A 882 9.25 -8.95 -9.94
CA ALA A 882 9.95 -8.46 -11.13
C ALA A 882 11.10 -9.39 -11.61
N GLY A 883 11.45 -10.43 -10.84
CA GLY A 883 12.56 -11.35 -11.15
C GLY A 883 13.95 -10.82 -10.80
N LEU A 884 14.06 -9.75 -10.01
CA LEU A 884 15.33 -9.15 -9.58
C LEU A 884 15.93 -9.84 -8.36
N VAL A 885 15.08 -10.39 -7.48
CA VAL A 885 15.47 -11.19 -6.31
C VAL A 885 15.13 -12.66 -6.57
N PRO A 886 16.10 -13.48 -7.02
CA PRO A 886 15.88 -14.92 -7.21
C PRO A 886 15.60 -15.62 -5.88
N PHE A 887 14.61 -16.51 -5.88
CA PHE A 887 14.22 -17.31 -4.71
C PHE A 887 14.43 -18.81 -4.88
N LEU A 888 14.48 -19.31 -6.12
CA LEU A 888 14.72 -20.73 -6.44
C LEU A 888 16.20 -21.04 -6.70
N GLU A 889 16.94 -20.08 -7.26
CA GLU A 889 18.32 -20.30 -7.71
C GLU A 889 19.30 -19.94 -6.58
N PRO A 890 20.24 -20.84 -6.21
CA PRO A 890 21.27 -20.53 -5.23
C PRO A 890 22.25 -19.50 -5.80
N ASP A 891 22.57 -18.49 -5.00
CA ASP A 891 23.69 -17.60 -5.26
C ASP A 891 25.00 -18.34 -4.88
N PRO A 892 25.94 -18.51 -5.82
CA PRO A 892 27.20 -19.22 -5.57
C PRO A 892 28.03 -18.64 -4.41
N ARG A 893 27.83 -17.36 -4.07
CA ARG A 893 28.55 -16.69 -2.97
C ARG A 893 28.10 -17.17 -1.59
N TYR A 894 26.82 -17.54 -1.45
CA TYR A 894 26.19 -17.82 -0.15
C TYR A 894 25.69 -19.27 -0.02
N GLY A 895 25.62 -20.02 -1.13
CA GLY A 895 25.08 -21.38 -1.17
C GLY A 895 23.56 -21.45 -0.93
N ARG A 896 22.87 -20.32 -1.04
CA ARG A 896 21.41 -20.16 -0.87
C ARG A 896 20.91 -19.06 -1.79
N SER A 897 19.60 -18.97 -2.04
CA SER A 897 19.04 -17.94 -2.92
C SER A 897 19.20 -16.54 -2.32
N ALA A 898 19.23 -15.51 -3.17
CA ALA A 898 19.32 -14.12 -2.70
C ALA A 898 18.13 -13.75 -1.79
N ASN A 899 16.94 -14.27 -2.10
CA ASN A 899 15.76 -14.14 -1.23
C ASN A 899 16.02 -14.72 0.17
N GLN A 900 16.60 -15.93 0.25
CA GLN A 900 16.92 -16.55 1.53
C GLN A 900 18.00 -15.76 2.30
N VAL A 901 18.99 -15.18 1.62
CA VAL A 901 19.96 -14.28 2.27
C VAL A 901 19.24 -13.11 2.94
N LEU A 902 18.30 -12.44 2.25
CA LEU A 902 17.56 -11.30 2.82
C LEU A 902 16.71 -11.69 4.04
N ILE A 903 16.21 -12.93 4.09
CA ILE A 903 15.52 -13.50 5.26
C ILE A 903 16.53 -13.72 6.40
N ASP A 904 17.63 -14.42 6.12
CA ASP A 904 18.62 -14.81 7.13
C ASP A 904 19.41 -13.62 7.71
N THR A 905 19.50 -12.53 6.95
CA THR A 905 20.07 -11.25 7.42
C THR A 905 19.05 -10.35 8.10
N TYR A 906 17.80 -10.80 8.23
CA TYR A 906 16.69 -10.02 8.81
C TYR A 906 16.44 -8.70 8.07
N THR A 907 16.85 -8.60 6.79
CA THR A 907 16.59 -7.44 5.94
C THR A 907 15.10 -7.29 5.65
N LEU A 908 14.37 -8.40 5.47
CA LEU A 908 12.92 -8.35 5.28
C LEU A 908 12.16 -8.00 6.58
N GLU A 909 12.67 -8.48 7.73
CA GLU A 909 12.12 -8.17 9.06
C GLU A 909 12.30 -6.69 9.36
N ALA A 910 13.50 -6.14 9.15
CA ALA A 910 13.79 -4.71 9.24
C ALA A 910 13.44 -4.07 10.59
N VAL A 911 13.58 -4.80 11.71
CA VAL A 911 13.37 -4.27 13.07
C VAL A 911 14.69 -4.25 13.85
N ASP A 912 15.22 -3.05 14.11
CA ASP A 912 16.52 -2.87 14.77
C ASP A 912 16.48 -3.21 16.27
N ASN A 913 15.36 -2.90 16.92
CA ASN A 913 15.20 -3.03 18.37
C ASN A 913 15.08 -4.48 18.88
N LEU A 914 15.07 -5.47 17.97
CA LEU A 914 15.28 -6.89 18.29
C LEU A 914 16.76 -7.23 18.51
N ALA A 915 17.67 -6.30 18.20
CA ALA A 915 19.12 -6.47 18.31
C ALA A 915 19.63 -7.75 17.61
N ARG A 916 19.13 -8.01 16.38
CA ARG A 916 19.61 -9.11 15.52
C ARG A 916 21.12 -9.00 15.29
N PHE A 917 21.59 -7.77 15.09
CA PHE A 917 22.99 -7.37 15.09
C PHE A 917 23.18 -6.21 16.07
N THR A 918 24.42 -6.03 16.53
CA THR A 918 24.78 -4.93 17.41
C THR A 918 26.04 -4.21 16.93
N ASP A 919 26.11 -2.91 17.19
CA ASP A 919 27.35 -2.16 17.00
C ASP A 919 28.39 -2.43 18.11
N ALA A 920 29.53 -1.74 18.06
CA ALA A 920 30.60 -1.88 19.05
C ALA A 920 30.22 -1.44 20.48
N THR A 921 29.09 -0.74 20.66
CA THR A 921 28.54 -0.33 21.96
C THR A 921 27.50 -1.29 22.51
N GLY A 922 27.06 -2.28 21.69
CA GLY A 922 25.97 -3.19 22.02
C GLY A 922 24.58 -2.67 21.64
N LYS A 923 24.48 -1.53 20.94
CA LYS A 923 23.21 -1.00 20.42
C LYS A 923 22.73 -1.89 19.28
N GLY A 924 21.43 -2.24 19.26
CA GLY A 924 20.80 -2.94 18.13
C GLY A 924 20.89 -2.11 16.84
N VAL A 925 21.29 -2.75 15.74
CA VAL A 925 21.46 -2.12 14.42
C VAL A 925 21.09 -3.08 13.29
N HIS A 926 20.80 -2.54 12.11
CA HIS A 926 20.65 -3.33 10.90
C HIS A 926 21.99 -3.80 10.33
N LEU A 927 21.99 -4.91 9.59
CA LEU A 927 23.14 -5.33 8.80
C LEU A 927 23.21 -4.53 7.49
N ASP A 928 24.36 -3.95 7.15
CA ASP A 928 24.57 -3.38 5.81
C ASP A 928 24.87 -4.51 4.81
N VAL A 929 23.85 -4.90 4.04
CA VAL A 929 23.93 -6.00 3.07
C VAL A 929 24.57 -5.59 1.74
N GLU A 930 24.65 -4.30 1.44
CA GLU A 930 25.19 -3.79 0.18
C GLU A 930 26.68 -3.43 0.28
N ASN A 931 27.12 -3.01 1.47
CA ASN A 931 28.48 -2.58 1.77
C ASN A 931 29.02 -1.63 0.68
N PHE A 932 28.23 -0.61 0.31
CA PHE A 932 28.62 0.34 -0.73
C PHE A 932 29.76 1.24 -0.26
N SER A 933 29.77 1.62 1.02
CA SER A 933 30.79 2.50 1.60
C SER A 933 32.15 1.84 1.79
N GLY A 934 32.22 0.51 1.86
CA GLY A 934 33.45 -0.20 2.22
C GLY A 934 33.98 0.15 3.61
N GLY A 935 33.14 0.70 4.50
CA GLY A 935 33.55 1.20 5.82
C GLY A 935 34.05 2.64 5.86
N ASP A 936 33.99 3.40 4.76
CA ASP A 936 34.31 4.84 4.67
C ASP A 936 33.13 5.75 5.07
N ASP A 937 32.10 5.21 5.73
CA ASP A 937 30.94 5.94 6.24
C ASP A 937 31.12 6.37 7.70
N LEU A 938 30.10 7.03 8.27
CA LEU A 938 30.13 7.52 9.64
C LEU A 938 30.21 6.43 10.73
N TRP A 939 29.92 5.17 10.39
CA TRP A 939 29.97 4.04 11.33
C TRP A 939 31.35 3.37 11.32
N GLY A 940 32.11 3.51 10.24
CA GLY A 940 33.47 3.00 10.12
C GLY A 940 33.53 1.49 9.85
N PRO A 941 34.74 0.91 9.77
CA PRO A 941 34.96 -0.46 9.29
C PRO A 941 34.49 -1.55 10.27
N GLY A 942 34.24 -1.21 11.54
CA GLY A 942 33.79 -2.17 12.56
C GLY A 942 32.28 -2.43 12.56
N TYR A 943 31.50 -1.69 11.77
CA TYR A 943 30.05 -1.86 11.67
C TYR A 943 29.68 -3.16 10.91
N PRO A 944 28.66 -3.91 11.36
CA PRO A 944 28.31 -5.21 10.78
C PRO A 944 27.89 -5.09 9.32
N ARG A 945 28.52 -5.89 8.45
CA ARG A 945 28.34 -5.88 6.99
C ARG A 945 28.33 -7.28 6.43
N LEU A 946 27.55 -7.49 5.37
CA LEU A 946 27.58 -8.72 4.60
C LEU A 946 28.83 -8.75 3.71
N ASP A 947 29.58 -9.86 3.76
CA ASP A 947 30.76 -10.11 2.93
C ASP A 947 30.73 -11.54 2.36
N PRO A 948 30.72 -11.72 1.03
CA PRO A 948 30.66 -10.68 -0.02
C PRO A 948 29.31 -9.91 0.00
N PRO A 949 29.25 -8.67 -0.52
CA PRO A 949 28.02 -7.86 -0.53
C PRO A 949 26.99 -8.36 -1.54
N LEU A 950 25.71 -8.04 -1.30
CA LEU A 950 24.58 -8.55 -2.08
C LEU A 950 24.57 -8.04 -3.54
N ARG A 951 24.43 -6.73 -3.76
CA ARG A 951 24.57 -6.01 -5.06
C ARG A 951 23.87 -6.72 -6.24
N LEU A 952 22.58 -7.04 -6.08
CA LEU A 952 21.84 -7.82 -7.07
C LEU A 952 21.72 -7.06 -8.40
N GLY A 953 22.10 -7.70 -9.50
CA GLY A 953 21.91 -7.16 -10.86
C GLY A 953 23.07 -6.36 -11.44
N PHE A 954 24.13 -6.08 -10.68
CA PHE A 954 25.27 -5.27 -11.15
C PHE A 954 26.14 -5.98 -12.20
N ASP A 955 26.15 -7.31 -12.21
CA ASP A 955 27.04 -8.13 -13.03
C ASP A 955 26.35 -8.74 -14.27
N ARG A 956 25.03 -8.59 -14.41
CA ARG A 956 24.23 -9.21 -15.47
C ARG A 956 23.45 -8.20 -16.31
N TRP A 957 23.22 -8.55 -17.57
CA TRP A 957 22.27 -7.83 -18.42
C TRP A 957 20.86 -8.37 -18.15
N ASP A 958 19.87 -7.48 -18.16
CA ASP A 958 18.48 -7.88 -18.04
C ASP A 958 17.89 -8.39 -19.37
N ARG A 959 16.63 -8.84 -19.33
CA ARG A 959 15.93 -9.42 -20.49
C ARG A 959 15.66 -8.41 -21.61
N LEU A 960 15.75 -7.11 -21.33
CA LEU A 960 15.57 -6.03 -22.30
C LEU A 960 16.90 -5.58 -22.93
N GLY A 961 18.04 -6.12 -22.46
CA GLY A 961 19.37 -5.78 -22.97
C GLY A 961 20.00 -4.56 -22.29
N GLY A 962 19.53 -4.19 -21.09
CA GLY A 962 20.11 -3.14 -20.24
C GLY A 962 20.50 -3.67 -18.86
N ARG A 963 20.42 -2.83 -17.84
CA ARG A 963 20.66 -3.17 -16.44
C ARG A 963 19.38 -3.05 -15.63
N SER A 964 19.16 -4.02 -14.75
CA SER A 964 18.13 -3.93 -13.73
C SER A 964 18.63 -4.54 -12.43
N ALA A 965 18.35 -3.90 -11.31
CA ALA A 965 18.92 -4.20 -10.01
C ALA A 965 17.92 -3.94 -8.87
N ALA A 966 18.11 -4.67 -7.77
CA ALA A 966 17.44 -4.43 -6.50
C ALA A 966 18.51 -4.23 -5.43
N ILE A 967 18.49 -3.08 -4.78
CA ILE A 967 19.47 -2.70 -3.76
C ILE A 967 18.81 -2.36 -2.44
N PHE A 968 19.51 -2.68 -1.35
CA PHE A 968 19.05 -2.47 0.02
C PHE A 968 19.99 -1.55 0.82
N PRO A 969 20.15 -0.27 0.42
CA PRO A 969 21.17 0.59 0.99
C PRO A 969 20.89 0.94 2.46
N LEU A 970 21.94 0.92 3.29
CA LEU A 970 21.90 1.41 4.66
C LEU A 970 22.16 2.92 4.72
N ALA A 971 21.12 3.70 4.98
CA ALA A 971 21.23 5.15 5.18
C ALA A 971 21.40 5.53 6.66
N ARG A 972 20.73 4.80 7.57
CA ARG A 972 20.84 4.92 9.03
C ARG A 972 20.93 3.55 9.68
N ASP A 973 21.63 3.48 10.81
CA ASP A 973 21.84 2.23 11.54
C ASP A 973 20.57 1.61 12.12
N THR A 974 19.56 2.42 12.39
CA THR A 974 18.22 2.00 12.84
C THR A 974 17.17 2.06 11.73
N GLY A 975 17.56 2.38 10.50
CA GLY A 975 16.64 2.54 9.37
C GLY A 975 16.25 4.00 9.09
N GLU A 976 15.89 4.27 7.83
CA GLU A 976 15.42 5.56 7.34
C GLU A 976 14.45 5.34 6.17
N HIS A 977 13.39 6.15 6.08
CA HIS A 977 12.48 6.12 4.95
C HIS A 977 13.11 6.86 3.75
N GLY A 978 13.58 6.10 2.76
CA GLY A 978 14.41 6.65 1.68
C GLY A 978 15.87 6.83 2.11
N PHE A 979 16.51 7.91 1.70
CA PHE A 979 17.88 8.20 2.08
C PHE A 979 18.10 9.71 2.21
N SER A 980 19.06 10.07 3.05
CA SER A 980 19.49 11.45 3.27
C SER A 980 19.95 12.15 1.98
N LEU A 981 19.57 13.41 1.80
CA LEU A 981 19.97 14.21 0.63
C LEU A 981 21.50 14.41 0.57
N PRO A 982 22.07 14.71 -0.63
CA PRO A 982 23.49 14.93 -0.80
C PRO A 982 24.08 15.95 0.19
N GLY A 983 25.11 15.54 0.94
CA GLY A 983 25.80 16.36 1.93
C GLY A 983 25.33 16.18 3.38
N ALA A 984 24.12 15.68 3.61
CA ALA A 984 23.57 15.53 4.97
C ALA A 984 24.37 14.50 5.81
N MET A 985 24.73 13.36 5.23
CA MET A 985 25.57 12.36 5.91
C MET A 985 26.97 12.92 6.22
N THR A 986 27.51 13.74 5.32
CA THR A 986 28.76 14.46 5.58
C THR A 986 28.63 15.41 6.77
N ASP A 987 27.53 16.15 6.88
CA ASP A 987 27.27 17.04 8.03
C ASP A 987 27.14 16.25 9.35
N ASP A 988 26.44 15.12 9.35
CA ASP A 988 26.32 14.22 10.51
C ASP A 988 27.68 13.68 10.96
N PHE A 989 28.51 13.28 10.01
CA PHE A 989 29.88 12.84 10.28
C PHE A 989 30.74 13.95 10.89
N ARG A 990 30.66 15.18 10.36
CA ARG A 990 31.37 16.34 10.90
C ARG A 990 30.89 16.67 12.31
N ALA A 991 29.59 16.58 12.58
CA ALA A 991 29.01 16.79 13.91
C ALA A 991 29.48 15.72 14.90
N LYS A 992 29.53 14.44 14.49
CA LYS A 992 30.09 13.35 15.29
C LYS A 992 31.56 13.61 15.64
N CYS A 993 32.38 13.95 14.64
CA CYS A 993 33.79 14.30 14.83
C CYS A 993 33.97 15.44 15.85
N GLN A 994 33.12 16.48 15.81
CA GLN A 994 33.18 17.58 16.77
C GLN A 994 32.85 17.14 18.19
N ARG A 995 31.84 16.28 18.38
CA ARG A 995 31.47 15.73 19.70
C ARG A 995 32.55 14.83 20.28
N GLU A 996 33.21 14.06 19.43
CA GLU A 996 34.26 13.09 19.81
C GLU A 996 35.67 13.70 19.82
N CYS A 997 35.81 14.99 19.51
CA CYS A 997 37.10 15.66 19.45
C CYS A 997 37.75 15.71 20.85
N PRO A 998 38.90 15.04 21.07
CA PRO A 998 39.50 14.92 22.39
C PRO A 998 40.17 16.22 22.88
N ILE A 999 40.27 17.24 22.03
CA ILE A 999 40.95 18.50 22.33
C ILE A 999 39.90 19.60 22.61
N PRO A 1000 39.74 20.06 23.86
CA PRO A 1000 38.87 21.19 24.17
C PRO A 1000 39.49 22.51 23.67
N GLY A 1001 38.70 23.34 23.00
CA GLY A 1001 39.13 24.66 22.53
C GLY A 1001 38.16 25.26 21.50
N SER A 1002 38.25 26.58 21.27
CA SER A 1002 37.58 27.24 20.14
C SER A 1002 38.39 27.04 18.85
N GLY A 1003 37.72 26.89 17.71
CA GLY A 1003 38.39 26.92 16.38
C GLY A 1003 38.74 25.57 15.74
N ASP A 1004 37.87 24.56 15.85
CA ASP A 1004 37.97 23.27 15.13
C ASP A 1004 39.34 22.54 15.26
N PRO A 1005 39.79 22.24 16.49
CA PRO A 1005 41.12 21.68 16.73
C PRO A 1005 41.33 20.28 16.13
N CYS A 1006 40.26 19.55 15.83
CA CYS A 1006 40.29 18.24 15.16
C CYS A 1006 40.12 18.33 13.63
N GLY A 1007 40.05 19.54 13.06
CA GLY A 1007 39.84 19.77 11.62
C GLY A 1007 38.56 19.13 11.09
N CYS A 1008 37.54 18.97 11.92
CA CYS A 1008 36.31 18.27 11.57
C CYS A 1008 35.55 18.98 10.45
N ARG A 1009 35.65 20.32 10.31
CA ARG A 1009 34.90 21.08 9.31
C ARG A 1009 35.28 20.75 7.86
N THR A 1010 36.49 20.24 7.62
CA THR A 1010 36.98 19.93 6.28
C THR A 1010 37.03 18.44 5.97
N LYS A 1011 36.68 17.57 6.93
CA LYS A 1011 36.65 16.13 6.69
C LYS A 1011 35.53 15.77 5.70
N THR A 1012 35.80 14.72 4.95
CA THR A 1012 34.88 14.06 4.02
C THR A 1012 34.76 12.59 4.41
N THR A 1013 33.68 11.97 3.98
CA THR A 1013 33.31 10.56 4.22
C THR A 1013 32.47 10.12 3.03
N TYR A 1014 32.13 8.84 2.96
CA TYR A 1014 31.05 8.37 2.12
C TYR A 1014 29.76 9.14 2.45
N ASP A 1015 29.16 9.68 1.41
CA ASP A 1015 27.91 10.44 1.40
C ASP A 1015 26.90 9.70 0.53
N ILE A 1016 25.93 9.07 1.20
CA ILE A 1016 24.94 8.20 0.56
C ILE A 1016 24.04 8.97 -0.41
N GLY A 1017 23.68 10.21 -0.09
CA GLY A 1017 22.83 11.04 -0.94
C GLY A 1017 23.48 11.32 -2.29
N ASN A 1018 24.76 11.71 -2.29
CA ASN A 1018 25.54 11.83 -3.53
C ASN A 1018 25.64 10.52 -4.28
N PHE A 1019 25.96 9.43 -3.58
CA PHE A 1019 26.14 8.13 -4.19
C PHE A 1019 24.88 7.67 -4.93
N LEU A 1020 23.73 7.68 -4.24
CA LEU A 1020 22.47 7.19 -4.79
C LEU A 1020 21.89 8.12 -5.86
N LEU A 1021 21.88 9.44 -5.67
CA LEU A 1021 21.35 10.35 -6.72
C LEU A 1021 22.21 10.36 -7.98
N ASN A 1022 23.53 10.18 -7.86
CA ASN A 1022 24.38 10.03 -9.04
C ASN A 1022 24.16 8.69 -9.73
N MET A 1023 24.04 7.59 -8.98
CA MET A 1023 23.73 6.27 -9.54
C MET A 1023 22.39 6.29 -10.28
N ILE A 1024 21.35 6.84 -9.64
CA ILE A 1024 20.01 7.00 -10.23
C ILE A 1024 20.06 7.91 -11.45
N GLY A 1025 20.71 9.08 -11.36
CA GLY A 1025 20.82 10.03 -12.46
C GLY A 1025 21.48 9.43 -13.70
N ARG A 1026 22.58 8.68 -13.53
CA ARG A 1026 23.26 7.95 -14.62
C ARG A 1026 22.40 6.83 -15.19
N PHE A 1027 21.78 6.04 -14.32
CA PHE A 1027 20.87 4.98 -14.73
C PHE A 1027 19.73 5.52 -15.59
N LEU A 1028 19.08 6.60 -15.16
CA LEU A 1028 17.95 7.19 -15.86
C LEU A 1028 18.35 7.91 -17.17
N VAL A 1029 19.44 8.71 -17.18
CA VAL A 1029 19.87 9.42 -18.42
C VAL A 1029 20.33 8.46 -19.51
N THR A 1030 20.92 7.33 -19.12
CA THR A 1030 21.35 6.29 -20.05
C THR A 1030 20.22 5.33 -20.40
N ASN A 1031 19.00 5.59 -19.94
CA ASN A 1031 17.83 4.75 -20.15
C ASN A 1031 18.07 3.29 -19.71
N GLY A 1032 18.60 3.11 -18.50
CA GLY A 1032 18.86 1.81 -17.89
C GLY A 1032 20.12 1.10 -18.39
N MET A 1033 20.95 1.74 -19.22
CA MET A 1033 22.12 1.07 -19.81
C MET A 1033 23.35 1.08 -18.89
N GLU A 1034 23.45 2.05 -17.97
CA GLU A 1034 24.57 2.18 -17.04
C GLU A 1034 24.13 2.01 -15.58
N LEU A 1035 24.86 1.15 -14.85
CA LEU A 1035 24.75 0.99 -13.40
C LEU A 1035 26.16 0.77 -12.84
N SER A 1036 26.59 1.62 -11.91
CA SER A 1036 27.91 1.55 -11.28
C SER A 1036 27.79 1.71 -9.76
N ALA A 1037 28.64 1.00 -9.02
CA ALA A 1037 28.82 1.14 -7.57
C ALA A 1037 30.14 1.86 -7.22
N ASP A 1038 30.73 2.61 -8.15
CA ASP A 1038 32.01 3.28 -7.92
C ASP A 1038 31.89 4.36 -6.84
N LEU A 1039 32.80 4.33 -5.87
CA LEU A 1039 32.85 5.30 -4.76
C LEU A 1039 33.06 6.75 -5.21
N CYS A 1040 33.52 6.96 -6.44
CA CYS A 1040 33.62 8.32 -7.01
C CYS A 1040 32.25 9.03 -7.08
N GLN A 1041 31.16 8.26 -7.15
CA GLN A 1041 29.81 8.80 -7.18
C GLN A 1041 29.45 9.49 -5.87
N SER A 1042 29.94 8.94 -4.75
CA SER A 1042 29.77 9.57 -3.45
C SER A 1042 30.53 10.90 -3.33
N ARG A 1043 31.73 10.96 -3.92
CA ARG A 1043 32.62 12.14 -3.84
C ARG A 1043 32.39 13.17 -4.94
N ASN A 1044 31.47 12.92 -5.87
CA ASN A 1044 31.22 13.76 -7.05
C ASN A 1044 32.44 13.93 -7.97
N ASP A 1045 33.39 12.99 -7.96
CA ASP A 1045 34.67 13.08 -8.67
C ASP A 1045 34.83 12.02 -9.77
N CYS A 1046 33.72 11.39 -10.20
CA CYS A 1046 33.75 10.42 -11.29
C CYS A 1046 34.24 11.03 -12.60
N PRO A 1047 35.04 10.29 -13.40
CA PRO A 1047 35.42 10.71 -14.74
C PRO A 1047 34.19 11.06 -15.58
N GLY A 1048 34.22 12.22 -16.25
CA GLY A 1048 33.14 12.69 -17.13
C GLY A 1048 32.12 13.62 -16.48
N TYR A 1049 32.13 13.79 -15.16
CA TYR A 1049 31.28 14.79 -14.50
C TYR A 1049 31.74 16.21 -14.88
N LEU A 1050 30.83 16.96 -15.50
CA LEU A 1050 31.06 18.35 -15.90
C LEU A 1050 30.92 19.28 -14.68
N PRO A 1051 31.71 20.37 -14.61
CA PRO A 1051 31.49 21.42 -13.62
C PRO A 1051 30.21 22.21 -13.93
N PRO A 1052 29.68 22.98 -12.96
CA PRO A 1052 28.55 23.87 -13.22
C PRO A 1052 28.85 24.84 -14.37
N PRO A 1053 27.90 25.07 -15.28
CA PRO A 1053 28.04 26.08 -16.32
C PRO A 1053 28.30 27.48 -15.73
N PRO A 1054 28.99 28.38 -16.46
CA PRO A 1054 29.15 29.76 -16.03
C PRO A 1054 27.80 30.45 -15.79
N ARG A 1055 27.70 31.19 -14.69
CA ARG A 1055 26.52 32.00 -14.37
C ARG A 1055 26.28 33.06 -15.45
N ARG A 1056 25.03 33.20 -15.88
CA ARG A 1056 24.61 34.25 -16.82
C ARG A 1056 24.32 35.54 -16.06
N ASP A 1057 24.50 36.68 -16.73
CA ASP A 1057 24.07 37.97 -16.17
C ASP A 1057 22.54 38.01 -16.19
N LEU A 1058 21.91 38.27 -15.05
CA LEU A 1058 20.45 38.37 -14.95
C LEU A 1058 19.87 39.46 -15.85
N ALA A 1059 20.63 40.54 -16.09
CA ALA A 1059 20.21 41.60 -17.01
C ALA A 1059 20.25 41.18 -18.49
N SER A 1060 20.93 40.08 -18.81
CA SER A 1060 21.03 39.51 -20.15
C SER A 1060 20.01 38.41 -20.42
N LEU A 1061 19.23 38.00 -19.41
CA LEU A 1061 18.22 36.96 -19.55
C LEU A 1061 16.90 37.56 -20.10
N PRO A 1062 16.22 36.87 -21.04
CA PRO A 1062 14.98 37.34 -21.65
C PRO A 1062 13.81 37.59 -20.71
#